data_AF-A0AAV5RX85-F1
#
_entry.id   AF-A0AAV5RX85-F1
#
_cell.length_a   1.000
_cell.length_b   1.000
_cell.length_c   1.000
_cell.angle_alpha   90.00
_cell.angle_beta   90.00
_cell.angle_gamma   90.00
#
_symmetry.space_group_name_H-M   'P 1'
#
loop_
_entity.id
_entity.type
_entity.pdbx_description
1 polymer ?
#
loop_
_entity_poly.entity_id
_entity_poly.type
_entity_poly.pdbx_seq_one_letter_code
_entity_poly.pdbx_strand_id
1 'polypeptide(L)'
;MGKNSPYNRTTESGDQWVMSDIRVFIGKNPRSIVLSYKDYNLSFKRYTAPAANRAQQYGRPPTVIIKTITTEELQEEGKYYELTYGLFSGLLGIITVHNAVYIAVVSGVQNVGFPRWTLANSHVIPSENIYKVLDVDFYSLDTNVYDSWYLDRSEQAYDRLVHEHPCGSLKKLLGDGTFFFSKDFDMSNNVKNHGLVHNLEYTIDNQDTGFIWNAALTHEIVSWRNRLPGDERYAFDTSLFLTFLIRGFCKTILIEDAANTSSLTIISRISAEGKQLSLSSDGLNDEGKVSNFVETEIVVTTMSFIFSYTQVCANIPLFWESVDKQILYGRKVKITKDSEHTQPAFDRHFDSLEAKYGIIAVVNIVKPRSETQETLARVYEKCAHNKGIQMTNFEGNSSLLNKSPHKLLYLIKQDLFELGAFAYDINRGVYFGRQTGVLRVSAFDSIGKQVLVEKIVSKDVIELATKELNDFSLTSSFEDAHNKLWSEDSFWLDRIFSKNSKNPGKYIKMYSQLFDSRIKLYDPLHFYISRYLKQLRADFTYQQTMTFFCGTFNISGKISKDSIDEWLFPENSGISGMADAYIVGFEEVVDLTPGQMLSTDPYAKRFWEQRVLNLLNNRSAQKYTTVWSSQLGGVLLMFFIKDTDYPKIRHIEADVKKTGFGGMTSNKGAVSISFRYNATSFCIVAAHLAAGLENVEQRHNDYKTIFKNIRFSKGQRIKDHDAVIWMGDFNYRILMNNEDVRRLIDLGDYTSLFQKDQLNQQMTSGESFPYFHEMPITFPPTYKFDPGTKTYDTSEKMRIPAWTDRILSKGEILTQLSYGYGENILFSDHRPVYATFEALVTVVDEAKKSRMFSRIHDKVTAKLSALDENEKEAFFDGKEIYIEGLDTASIIPKSALASGQGPDRSRNRKLPPPSSDTKKWWIGNGKQVKVLLDVDAGKLMLNPNRDPNPFKEGGDEPLFVPRV
;
A
#
# COMPACT_ATOMS: atom_id res chain seq x y z
N MET A 1 -35.78 -34.90 25.47
CA MET A 1 -35.33 -36.26 25.14
C MET A 1 -34.64 -36.19 23.78
N GLY A 2 -33.41 -36.73 23.69
CA GLY A 2 -32.57 -36.75 22.48
C GLY A 2 -31.67 -35.52 22.26
N LYS A 3 -30.51 -35.45 22.93
CA LYS A 3 -29.40 -34.55 22.57
C LYS A 3 -28.55 -35.24 21.52
N ASN A 4 -28.46 -34.72 20.30
CA ASN A 4 -27.48 -35.18 19.31
C ASN A 4 -26.10 -34.58 19.62
N SER A 5 -25.13 -35.46 19.88
CA SER A 5 -23.69 -35.19 19.99
C SER A 5 -23.11 -34.78 18.62
N PRO A 6 -22.12 -33.86 18.55
CA PRO A 6 -21.56 -33.38 17.29
C PRO A 6 -20.43 -34.28 16.72
N TYR A 7 -20.15 -35.44 17.32
CA TYR A 7 -19.11 -36.36 16.81
C TYR A 7 -19.68 -37.39 15.84
N ASN A 8 -19.93 -36.97 14.61
CA ASN A 8 -19.96 -37.87 13.45
C ASN A 8 -19.54 -37.06 12.21
N ARG A 9 -18.24 -37.11 11.89
CA ARG A 9 -17.72 -36.69 10.58
C ARG A 9 -17.86 -37.88 9.63
N THR A 10 -18.96 -37.95 8.91
CA THR A 10 -19.11 -38.83 7.74
C THR A 10 -18.73 -38.04 6.49
N THR A 11 -17.71 -38.52 5.78
CA THR A 11 -17.31 -38.09 4.44
C THR A 11 -18.26 -38.68 3.41
N GLU A 12 -19.27 -37.93 2.99
CA GLU A 12 -20.03 -38.23 1.77
C GLU A 12 -20.35 -36.94 1.02
N SER A 13 -19.50 -36.59 0.04
CA SER A 13 -19.83 -35.98 -1.26
C SER A 13 -18.53 -35.50 -1.92
N GLY A 14 -18.42 -35.75 -3.22
CA GLY A 14 -17.19 -35.68 -4.00
C GLY A 14 -16.71 -34.28 -4.36
N ASP A 15 -16.19 -33.54 -3.38
CA ASP A 15 -15.47 -32.28 -3.60
C ASP A 15 -13.97 -32.48 -3.29
N GLN A 16 -13.23 -33.02 -4.27
CA GLN A 16 -11.76 -33.01 -4.27
C GLN A 16 -11.25 -31.60 -4.62
N TRP A 17 -11.36 -30.66 -3.69
CA TRP A 17 -10.58 -29.42 -3.74
C TRP A 17 -9.42 -29.58 -2.75
N VAL A 18 -8.20 -29.60 -3.31
CA VAL A 18 -6.93 -29.91 -2.64
C VAL A 18 -6.73 -28.96 -1.44
N MET A 19 -7.09 -29.42 -0.24
CA MET A 19 -6.64 -28.78 1.00
C MET A 19 -5.14 -29.07 1.17
N SER A 20 -4.40 -28.12 1.72
CA SER A 20 -2.96 -28.24 1.94
C SER A 20 -2.61 -29.46 2.81
N ASP A 21 -1.78 -30.38 2.30
CA ASP A 21 -1.21 -31.52 3.04
C ASP A 21 -0.07 -31.07 3.98
N ILE A 22 -0.33 -30.09 4.84
CA ILE A 22 0.65 -29.74 5.89
C ILE A 22 0.63 -30.85 6.93
N ARG A 23 1.79 -31.42 7.21
CA ARG A 23 2.01 -32.42 8.26
C ARG A 23 2.77 -31.78 9.41
N VAL A 24 2.43 -32.19 10.63
CA VAL A 24 3.08 -31.69 11.85
C VAL A 24 3.79 -32.85 12.53
N PHE A 25 5.07 -32.64 12.84
CA PHE A 25 5.88 -33.61 13.57
C PHE A 25 6.38 -33.00 14.88
N ILE A 26 6.53 -33.85 15.89
CA ILE A 26 7.04 -33.48 17.20
C ILE A 26 8.33 -34.22 17.47
N GLY A 27 9.40 -33.47 17.75
CA GLY A 27 10.68 -33.99 18.25
C GLY A 27 10.71 -33.92 19.77
N LYS A 28 11.16 -35.00 20.44
CA LYS A 28 11.22 -35.05 21.92
C LYS A 28 12.53 -34.52 22.49
N ASN A 29 13.67 -34.90 21.91
CA ASN A 29 15.00 -34.57 22.42
C ASN A 29 15.98 -34.25 21.26
N PRO A 30 16.31 -32.97 21.01
CA PRO A 30 15.74 -31.78 21.64
C PRO A 30 14.28 -31.53 21.23
N ARG A 31 13.50 -30.91 22.13
CA ARG A 31 12.12 -30.53 21.84
C ARG A 31 12.05 -29.61 20.62
N SER A 32 11.31 -30.04 19.60
CA SER A 32 11.09 -29.26 18.38
C SER A 32 9.75 -29.60 17.74
N ILE A 33 9.21 -28.67 16.97
CA ILE A 33 8.00 -28.86 16.17
C ILE A 33 8.39 -28.64 14.71
N VAL A 34 8.03 -29.56 13.82
CA VAL A 34 8.34 -29.47 12.39
C VAL A 34 7.04 -29.39 11.60
N LEU A 35 6.95 -28.42 10.69
CA LEU A 35 5.91 -28.36 9.68
C LEU A 35 6.50 -28.88 8.36
N SER A 36 5.81 -29.83 7.73
CA SER A 36 6.23 -30.43 6.47
C SER A 36 5.15 -30.23 5.43
N TYR A 37 5.54 -29.80 4.23
CA TYR A 37 4.68 -29.78 3.06
C TYR A 37 5.51 -30.26 1.86
N LYS A 38 5.06 -31.35 1.23
CA LYS A 38 5.86 -32.10 0.24
C LYS A 38 7.24 -32.43 0.83
N ASP A 39 8.32 -31.93 0.22
CA ASP A 39 9.70 -32.17 0.64
C ASP A 39 10.31 -31.00 1.45
N TYR A 40 9.53 -29.95 1.70
CA TYR A 40 10.00 -28.78 2.46
C TYR A 40 9.62 -28.91 3.94
N ASN A 41 10.63 -29.07 4.80
CA ASN A 41 10.45 -29.33 6.24
C ASN A 41 11.03 -28.19 7.08
N LEU A 42 10.18 -27.49 7.82
CA LEU A 42 10.52 -26.32 8.62
C LEU A 42 10.46 -26.64 10.12
N SER A 43 11.61 -26.64 10.77
CA SER A 43 11.78 -26.97 12.19
C SER A 43 11.85 -25.73 13.06
N PHE A 44 11.14 -25.77 14.19
CA PHE A 44 11.15 -24.77 15.24
C PHE A 44 11.66 -25.39 16.55
N LYS A 45 12.65 -24.74 17.19
CA LYS A 45 13.23 -25.17 18.47
C LYS A 45 13.42 -23.98 19.40
N ARG A 46 13.21 -24.17 20.70
CA ARG A 46 13.49 -23.13 21.70
C ARG A 46 15.01 -22.91 21.84
N TYR A 47 15.47 -21.66 21.77
CA TYR A 47 16.85 -21.34 22.15
C TYR A 47 16.98 -21.21 23.68
N THR A 48 17.88 -21.99 24.27
CA THR A 48 18.25 -21.95 25.69
C THR A 48 19.71 -21.58 25.83
N ALA A 49 20.02 -20.40 26.37
CA ALA A 49 21.40 -19.98 26.58
C ALA A 49 22.10 -20.83 27.65
N PRO A 50 23.45 -20.95 27.57
CA PRO A 50 24.27 -21.58 28.61
C PRO A 50 24.01 -20.96 29.99
N ALA A 51 24.13 -21.77 31.05
CA ALA A 51 23.74 -21.41 32.42
C ALA A 51 24.34 -20.08 32.93
N ALA A 52 25.57 -19.74 32.52
CA ALA A 52 26.27 -18.52 32.88
C ALA A 52 25.58 -17.21 32.42
N ASN A 53 24.74 -17.26 31.37
CA ASN A 53 24.08 -16.09 30.80
C ASN A 53 22.57 -16.01 31.11
N ARG A 54 22.01 -16.95 31.90
CA ARG A 54 20.56 -16.97 32.21
C ARG A 54 20.09 -15.73 32.98
N ALA A 55 20.94 -15.14 33.83
CA ALA A 55 20.63 -13.91 34.55
C ALA A 55 20.43 -12.69 33.62
N GLN A 56 21.05 -12.67 32.43
CA GLN A 56 20.91 -11.58 31.44
C GLN A 56 19.69 -11.70 30.52
N GLN A 57 18.93 -12.81 30.62
CA GLN A 57 17.72 -13.03 29.82
C GLN A 57 16.43 -12.54 30.49
N TYR A 58 16.47 -12.16 31.77
CA TYR A 58 15.31 -11.59 32.45
C TYR A 58 14.81 -10.33 31.73
N GLY A 59 13.55 -10.34 31.30
CA GLY A 59 12.92 -9.24 30.57
C GLY A 59 13.16 -9.21 29.05
N ARG A 60 13.90 -10.17 28.47
CA ARG A 60 14.07 -10.29 27.00
C ARG A 60 13.01 -11.22 26.39
N PRO A 61 12.54 -10.96 25.16
CA PRO A 61 11.60 -11.85 24.49
C PRO A 61 12.24 -13.23 24.23
N PRO A 62 11.45 -14.32 24.29
CA PRO A 62 11.93 -15.66 23.97
C PRO A 62 12.47 -15.73 22.54
N THR A 63 13.55 -16.49 22.37
CA THR A 63 14.18 -16.75 21.08
C THR A 63 13.85 -18.15 20.58
N VAL A 64 13.43 -18.26 19.32
CA VAL A 64 13.11 -19.51 18.63
C VAL A 64 14.09 -19.68 17.48
N ILE A 65 14.76 -20.82 17.44
CA ILE A 65 15.55 -21.26 16.30
C ILE A 65 14.60 -21.75 15.22
N ILE A 66 14.75 -21.22 14.01
CA ILE A 66 14.12 -21.74 12.81
C ILE A 66 15.20 -22.36 11.91
N LYS A 67 14.93 -23.53 11.33
CA LYS A 67 15.79 -24.13 10.31
C LYS A 67 15.01 -25.02 9.36
N THR A 68 15.43 -25.08 8.11
CA THR A 68 15.01 -26.12 7.16
C THR A 68 15.76 -27.41 7.49
N ILE A 69 15.07 -28.56 7.50
CA ILE A 69 15.69 -29.88 7.72
C ILE A 69 15.41 -30.82 6.54
N THR A 70 16.28 -31.79 6.32
CA THR A 70 16.11 -32.75 5.22
C THR A 70 15.04 -33.79 5.55
N THR A 71 14.52 -34.45 4.52
CA THR A 71 13.56 -35.55 4.69
C THR A 71 14.19 -36.72 5.45
N GLU A 72 15.48 -36.98 5.26
CA GLU A 72 16.24 -37.99 6.01
C GLU A 72 16.35 -37.63 7.49
N GLU A 73 16.64 -36.37 7.84
CA GLU A 73 16.67 -35.91 9.25
C GLU A 73 15.29 -36.03 9.91
N LEU A 74 14.22 -35.75 9.16
CA LEU A 74 12.84 -35.88 9.66
C LEU A 74 12.42 -37.34 9.87
N GLN A 75 12.91 -38.25 9.03
CA GLN A 75 12.62 -39.70 9.07
C GLN A 75 13.54 -40.48 10.01
N GLU A 76 14.50 -39.82 10.67
CA GLU A 76 15.41 -40.46 11.62
C GLU A 76 14.62 -41.15 12.74
N GLU A 77 14.86 -42.46 12.91
CA GLU A 77 14.04 -43.32 13.76
C GLU A 77 14.04 -42.84 15.22
N GLY A 78 12.84 -42.67 15.79
CA GLY A 78 12.66 -42.25 17.18
C GLY A 78 12.90 -40.76 17.47
N LYS A 79 13.36 -39.98 16.49
CA LYS A 79 13.62 -38.54 16.66
C LYS A 79 12.36 -37.70 16.57
N TYR A 80 11.55 -37.96 15.54
CA TYR A 80 10.29 -37.25 15.27
C TYR A 80 9.13 -38.25 15.21
N TYR A 81 7.96 -37.83 15.67
CA TYR A 81 6.71 -38.54 15.43
C TYR A 81 5.67 -37.63 14.78
N GLU A 82 4.99 -38.16 13.78
CA GLU A 82 3.96 -37.44 13.03
C GLU A 82 2.63 -37.39 13.78
N LEU A 83 1.94 -36.26 13.73
CA LEU A 83 0.55 -36.12 14.16
C LEU A 83 -0.39 -36.52 13.02
N THR A 84 -0.49 -37.83 12.77
CA THR A 84 -1.18 -38.42 11.60
C THR A 84 -2.68 -38.18 11.54
N TYR A 85 -3.29 -37.73 12.64
CA TYR A 85 -4.74 -37.55 12.73
C TYR A 85 -5.17 -36.07 12.57
N GLY A 86 -4.25 -35.11 12.44
CA GLY A 86 -4.59 -33.69 12.26
C GLY A 86 -4.73 -33.29 10.78
N LEU A 87 -5.76 -32.49 10.46
CA LEU A 87 -5.81 -31.77 9.18
C LEU A 87 -5.26 -30.36 9.42
N PHE A 88 -4.06 -30.08 8.96
CA PHE A 88 -3.42 -28.79 9.18
C PHE A 88 -3.52 -27.91 7.94
N SER A 89 -4.20 -26.78 8.05
CA SER A 89 -4.49 -25.89 6.91
C SER A 89 -3.55 -24.69 6.81
N GLY A 90 -2.65 -24.52 7.78
CA GLY A 90 -1.66 -23.45 7.78
C GLY A 90 -1.10 -23.09 9.15
N LEU A 91 -0.01 -22.34 9.13
CA LEU A 91 0.66 -21.75 10.28
C LEU A 91 0.08 -20.36 10.56
N LEU A 92 -0.50 -20.19 11.74
CA LEU A 92 -0.94 -18.88 12.25
C LEU A 92 0.23 -18.05 12.78
N GLY A 93 1.32 -18.72 13.15
CA GLY A 93 2.57 -18.11 13.59
C GLY A 93 3.02 -18.63 14.95
N ILE A 94 3.85 -17.86 15.63
CA ILE A 94 4.47 -18.23 16.90
C ILE A 94 3.95 -17.29 17.99
N ILE A 95 3.52 -17.85 19.12
CA ILE A 95 2.97 -17.08 20.22
C ILE A 95 3.64 -17.39 21.55
N THR A 96 3.78 -16.37 22.39
CA THR A 96 4.21 -16.54 23.78
C THR A 96 3.02 -16.37 24.74
N VAL A 97 2.76 -17.37 25.57
CA VAL A 97 1.75 -17.32 26.63
C VAL A 97 2.40 -17.76 27.94
N HIS A 98 2.31 -16.91 28.97
CA HIS A 98 2.96 -17.14 30.27
C HIS A 98 4.46 -17.50 30.18
N ASN A 99 5.20 -16.83 29.29
CA ASN A 99 6.62 -17.07 28.96
C ASN A 99 6.95 -18.42 28.29
N ALA A 100 5.97 -19.28 28.04
CA ALA A 100 6.12 -20.46 27.18
C ALA A 100 5.78 -20.12 25.73
N VAL A 101 6.46 -20.76 24.79
CA VAL A 101 6.36 -20.54 23.35
C VAL A 101 5.58 -21.68 22.72
N TYR A 102 4.66 -21.31 21.83
CA TYR A 102 3.79 -22.23 21.12
C TYR A 102 3.80 -21.96 19.62
N ILE A 103 3.79 -23.04 18.83
CA ILE A 103 3.51 -23.01 17.40
C ILE A 103 2.00 -23.14 17.21
N ALA A 104 1.38 -22.10 16.64
CA ALA A 104 -0.07 -22.04 16.43
C ALA A 104 -0.41 -22.45 15.00
N VAL A 105 -1.21 -23.51 14.84
CA VAL A 105 -1.63 -24.02 13.51
C VAL A 105 -3.16 -24.07 13.41
N VAL A 106 -3.66 -23.93 12.20
CA VAL A 106 -5.09 -24.13 11.89
C VAL A 106 -5.34 -25.62 11.74
N SER A 107 -6.22 -26.18 12.57
CA SER A 107 -6.53 -27.62 12.60
C SER A 107 -7.97 -27.96 12.19
N GLY A 108 -8.79 -26.96 11.90
CA GLY A 108 -10.13 -27.14 11.35
C GLY A 108 -10.58 -25.93 10.54
N VAL A 109 -11.07 -26.17 9.33
CA VAL A 109 -11.58 -25.13 8.43
C VAL A 109 -12.86 -25.56 7.71
N GLN A 110 -13.56 -24.58 7.16
CA GLN A 110 -14.67 -24.76 6.23
C GLN A 110 -14.52 -23.78 5.07
N ASN A 111 -14.60 -24.23 3.82
CA ASN A 111 -14.71 -23.33 2.67
C ASN A 111 -16.09 -22.64 2.72
N VAL A 112 -16.11 -21.31 2.66
CA VAL A 112 -17.32 -20.50 2.80
C VAL A 112 -17.52 -19.49 1.68
N GLY A 113 -16.54 -19.30 0.80
CA GLY A 113 -16.64 -18.29 -0.25
C GLY A 113 -15.63 -18.45 -1.37
N PHE A 114 -15.99 -17.90 -2.52
CA PHE A 114 -15.21 -17.88 -3.75
C PHE A 114 -15.55 -16.58 -4.51
N PRO A 115 -14.94 -15.44 -4.15
CA PRO A 115 -15.32 -14.13 -4.71
C PRO A 115 -15.22 -14.07 -6.24
N ARG A 116 -14.27 -14.81 -6.81
CA ARG A 116 -14.05 -14.92 -8.25
C ARG A 116 -14.06 -16.38 -8.71
N TRP A 117 -14.55 -16.56 -9.93
CA TRP A 117 -14.67 -17.86 -10.57
C TRP A 117 -14.73 -17.70 -12.09
N THR A 118 -14.55 -18.81 -12.79
CA THR A 118 -14.73 -18.93 -14.25
C THR A 118 -15.71 -20.05 -14.55
N LEU A 119 -16.42 -19.97 -15.69
CA LEU A 119 -17.27 -21.06 -16.16
C LEU A 119 -16.47 -21.96 -17.11
N ALA A 120 -16.39 -23.26 -16.81
CA ALA A 120 -15.84 -24.25 -17.73
C ALA A 120 -16.77 -25.46 -17.81
N ASN A 121 -17.12 -25.89 -19.03
CA ASN A 121 -18.05 -26.99 -19.26
C ASN A 121 -19.38 -26.85 -18.50
N SER A 122 -19.91 -25.63 -18.38
CA SER A 122 -21.11 -25.29 -17.59
C SER A 122 -20.98 -25.51 -16.07
N HIS A 123 -19.76 -25.68 -15.55
CA HIS A 123 -19.47 -25.74 -14.12
C HIS A 123 -18.70 -24.50 -13.68
N VAL A 124 -19.07 -23.99 -12.50
CA VAL A 124 -18.35 -22.90 -11.84
C VAL A 124 -17.05 -23.46 -11.26
N ILE A 125 -15.94 -22.91 -11.70
CA ILE A 125 -14.60 -23.20 -11.18
C ILE A 125 -14.14 -21.99 -10.37
N PRO A 126 -14.10 -22.08 -9.03
CA PRO A 126 -13.51 -21.05 -8.18
C PRO A 126 -12.07 -20.75 -8.59
N SER A 127 -11.75 -19.47 -8.77
CA SER A 127 -10.35 -19.03 -8.92
C SER A 127 -9.72 -18.67 -7.57
N GLU A 128 -10.55 -18.44 -6.56
CA GLU A 128 -10.18 -18.03 -5.20
C GLU A 128 -11.08 -18.73 -4.19
N ASN A 129 -10.55 -19.05 -3.02
CA ASN A 129 -11.29 -19.66 -1.92
C ASN A 129 -11.11 -18.89 -0.62
N ILE A 130 -12.17 -18.82 0.18
CA ILE A 130 -12.17 -18.26 1.53
C ILE A 130 -12.50 -19.37 2.52
N TYR A 131 -11.64 -19.53 3.51
CA TYR A 131 -11.78 -20.52 4.56
C TYR A 131 -12.13 -19.86 5.88
N LYS A 132 -13.19 -20.34 6.52
CA LYS A 132 -13.54 -20.04 7.91
C LYS A 132 -12.75 -20.95 8.85
N VAL A 133 -12.13 -20.38 9.87
CA VAL A 133 -11.44 -21.13 10.93
C VAL A 133 -12.46 -21.71 11.91
N LEU A 134 -12.42 -23.02 12.09
CA LEU A 134 -13.26 -23.77 13.03
C LEU A 134 -12.46 -24.27 14.24
N ASP A 135 -11.18 -24.55 14.06
CA ASP A 135 -10.31 -24.96 15.17
C ASP A 135 -8.84 -24.63 14.92
N VAL A 136 -8.09 -24.48 16.02
CA VAL A 136 -6.64 -24.20 16.04
C VAL A 136 -5.96 -24.99 17.14
N ASP A 137 -4.71 -25.36 16.95
CA ASP A 137 -3.89 -26.06 17.94
C ASP A 137 -2.59 -25.32 18.25
N PHE A 138 -2.08 -25.52 19.47
CA PHE A 138 -0.94 -24.79 20.03
C PHE A 138 0.10 -25.76 20.58
N TYR A 139 1.09 -26.12 19.77
CA TYR A 139 2.13 -27.06 20.20
C TYR A 139 3.25 -26.34 20.95
N SER A 140 3.50 -26.75 22.19
CA SER A 140 4.53 -26.11 23.02
C SER A 140 5.95 -26.52 22.59
N LEU A 141 6.85 -25.53 22.54
CA LEU A 141 8.29 -25.73 22.36
C LEU A 141 9.04 -25.95 23.68
N ASP A 142 8.41 -25.67 24.83
CA ASP A 142 9.06 -25.75 26.15
C ASP A 142 8.69 -27.02 26.92
N THR A 143 7.54 -27.65 26.61
CA THR A 143 7.05 -28.84 27.35
C THR A 143 6.29 -29.81 26.45
N ASN A 144 6.27 -31.09 26.85
CA ASN A 144 5.51 -32.17 26.20
C ASN A 144 4.21 -32.55 26.94
N VAL A 145 3.90 -31.87 28.07
CA VAL A 145 2.78 -32.21 28.96
C VAL A 145 1.43 -32.28 28.23
N TYR A 146 1.27 -31.52 27.15
CA TYR A 146 0.02 -31.39 26.41
C TYR A 146 -0.09 -32.35 25.23
N ASP A 147 1.00 -33.02 24.84
CA ASP A 147 1.06 -33.79 23.59
C ASP A 147 0.04 -34.94 23.58
N SER A 148 -0.12 -35.63 24.71
CA SER A 148 -1.07 -36.73 24.82
C SER A 148 -2.52 -36.27 24.68
N TRP A 149 -2.83 -35.00 24.98
CA TRP A 149 -4.19 -34.47 24.85
C TRP A 149 -4.54 -34.20 23.39
N TYR A 150 -3.56 -33.93 22.53
CA TYR A 150 -3.77 -33.80 21.09
C TYR A 150 -3.94 -35.16 20.39
N LEU A 151 -3.36 -36.22 20.97
CA LEU A 151 -3.49 -37.59 20.48
C LEU A 151 -4.81 -38.24 20.93
N ASP A 152 -5.34 -37.83 22.09
CA ASP A 152 -6.63 -38.28 22.61
C ASP A 152 -7.79 -37.50 21.95
N ARG A 153 -8.72 -38.23 21.33
CA ARG A 153 -9.85 -37.68 20.57
C ARG A 153 -11.15 -37.57 21.38
N SER A 154 -11.09 -37.86 22.67
CA SER A 154 -12.26 -37.74 23.55
C SER A 154 -12.70 -36.28 23.70
N GLU A 155 -14.01 -36.08 23.90
CA GLU A 155 -14.55 -34.77 24.32
C GLU A 155 -13.84 -34.26 25.58
N GLN A 156 -13.44 -35.17 26.47
CA GLN A 156 -12.70 -34.85 27.68
C GLN A 156 -11.32 -34.25 27.37
N ALA A 157 -10.54 -34.84 26.46
CA ALA A 157 -9.24 -34.29 26.07
C ALA A 157 -9.37 -32.92 25.39
N TYR A 158 -10.39 -32.75 24.54
CA TYR A 158 -10.69 -31.44 23.96
C TYR A 158 -11.07 -30.41 25.01
N ASP A 159 -11.91 -30.77 25.99
CA ASP A 159 -12.26 -29.89 27.11
C ASP A 159 -11.03 -29.48 27.92
N ARG A 160 -10.08 -30.39 28.14
CA ARG A 160 -8.79 -30.07 28.78
C ARG A 160 -7.97 -29.09 27.93
N LEU A 161 -7.91 -29.26 26.62
CA LEU A 161 -7.25 -28.31 25.71
C LEU A 161 -7.90 -26.91 25.74
N VAL A 162 -9.20 -26.82 26.00
CA VAL A 162 -9.90 -25.53 26.09
C VAL A 162 -9.79 -24.88 27.47
N HIS A 163 -9.80 -25.68 28.54
CA HIS A 163 -9.94 -25.19 29.92
C HIS A 163 -8.66 -25.26 30.75
N GLU A 164 -7.77 -26.22 30.50
CA GLU A 164 -6.51 -26.42 31.24
C GLU A 164 -5.27 -25.94 30.47
N HIS A 165 -5.28 -26.01 29.14
CA HIS A 165 -4.14 -25.54 28.34
C HIS A 165 -3.97 -24.02 28.44
N PRO A 166 -2.74 -23.48 28.58
CA PRO A 166 -2.52 -22.03 28.69
C PRO A 166 -3.09 -21.21 27.52
N CYS A 167 -3.06 -21.77 26.31
CA CYS A 167 -3.64 -21.16 25.10
C CYS A 167 -5.14 -21.47 24.91
N GLY A 168 -5.81 -22.15 25.84
CA GLY A 168 -7.20 -22.63 25.66
C GLY A 168 -8.20 -21.50 25.39
N SER A 169 -8.00 -20.33 26.00
CA SER A 169 -8.83 -19.15 25.71
C SER A 169 -8.65 -18.64 24.27
N LEU A 170 -7.43 -18.69 23.72
CA LEU A 170 -7.14 -18.33 22.34
C LEU A 170 -7.66 -19.39 21.37
N LYS A 171 -7.56 -20.68 21.70
CA LYS A 171 -8.20 -21.78 20.94
C LYS A 171 -9.70 -21.51 20.78
N LYS A 172 -10.38 -21.19 21.89
CA LYS A 172 -11.80 -20.84 21.88
C LYS A 172 -12.12 -19.55 21.11
N LEU A 173 -11.20 -18.58 21.05
CA LEU A 173 -11.40 -17.35 20.28
C LEU A 173 -11.28 -17.58 18.79
N LEU A 174 -10.16 -18.17 18.37
CA LEU A 174 -9.82 -18.35 16.96
C LEU A 174 -10.73 -19.39 16.29
N GLY A 175 -11.21 -20.38 17.04
CA GLY A 175 -12.21 -21.36 16.61
C GLY A 175 -13.67 -20.94 16.84
N ASP A 176 -13.98 -19.68 17.14
CA ASP A 176 -15.38 -19.27 17.40
C ASP A 176 -16.23 -19.05 16.13
N GLY A 177 -15.63 -19.29 14.95
CA GLY A 177 -16.24 -19.16 13.63
C GLY A 177 -16.21 -17.75 13.04
N THR A 178 -15.47 -16.81 13.65
CA THR A 178 -15.40 -15.40 13.21
C THR A 178 -14.10 -15.03 12.49
N PHE A 179 -13.16 -15.97 12.34
CA PHE A 179 -11.88 -15.76 11.66
C PHE A 179 -11.88 -16.42 10.28
N PHE A 180 -11.28 -15.73 9.31
CA PHE A 180 -11.25 -16.16 7.91
C PHE A 180 -9.86 -15.92 7.31
N PHE A 181 -9.49 -16.72 6.33
CA PHE A 181 -8.30 -16.53 5.52
C PHE A 181 -8.50 -17.06 4.09
N SER A 182 -7.64 -16.62 3.19
CA SER A 182 -7.47 -17.19 1.86
C SER A 182 -5.99 -17.52 1.64
N LYS A 183 -5.74 -18.52 0.79
CA LYS A 183 -4.42 -18.84 0.26
C LYS A 183 -4.19 -18.25 -1.13
N ASP A 184 -5.27 -17.83 -1.78
CA ASP A 184 -5.30 -17.49 -3.20
C ASP A 184 -5.22 -15.98 -3.45
N PHE A 185 -5.64 -15.17 -2.47
CA PHE A 185 -5.62 -13.71 -2.55
C PHE A 185 -5.45 -13.08 -1.15
N ASP A 186 -5.08 -11.80 -1.11
CA ASP A 186 -4.96 -11.10 0.15
C ASP A 186 -6.33 -10.57 0.61
N MET A 187 -6.77 -11.09 1.77
CA MET A 187 -8.05 -10.74 2.36
C MET A 187 -8.04 -9.41 3.09
N SER A 188 -6.93 -8.69 3.17
CA SER A 188 -6.84 -7.45 3.97
C SER A 188 -7.18 -6.17 3.22
N ASN A 189 -7.10 -6.16 1.88
CA ASN A 189 -7.65 -5.05 1.09
C ASN A 189 -8.76 -5.51 0.12
N ASN A 190 -9.38 -4.54 -0.52
CA ASN A 190 -10.48 -4.74 -1.47
C ASN A 190 -10.00 -5.25 -2.84
N VAL A 191 -10.93 -5.79 -3.64
CA VAL A 191 -10.67 -6.37 -4.97
C VAL A 191 -9.95 -5.39 -5.91
N LYS A 192 -10.20 -4.08 -5.77
CA LYS A 192 -9.52 -3.03 -6.54
C LYS A 192 -7.99 -3.05 -6.33
N ASN A 193 -7.53 -3.30 -5.11
CA ASN A 193 -6.15 -3.05 -4.71
C ASN A 193 -5.20 -4.22 -4.95
N HIS A 194 -5.69 -5.41 -5.35
CA HIS A 194 -4.83 -6.60 -5.36
C HIS A 194 -4.42 -7.07 -6.76
N GLY A 195 -4.94 -6.44 -7.82
CA GLY A 195 -4.71 -6.91 -9.19
C GLY A 195 -5.40 -8.25 -9.46
N LEU A 196 -5.37 -8.76 -10.69
CA LEU A 196 -5.97 -10.07 -11.03
C LEU A 196 -4.96 -11.23 -10.91
N VAL A 197 -3.72 -10.93 -10.51
CA VAL A 197 -2.60 -11.87 -10.38
C VAL A 197 -2.08 -11.78 -8.94
N HIS A 198 -2.13 -12.89 -8.20
CA HIS A 198 -1.69 -12.94 -6.81
C HIS A 198 -0.64 -14.02 -6.60
N ASN A 199 0.35 -13.71 -5.77
CA ASN A 199 1.23 -14.68 -5.16
C ASN A 199 1.55 -14.21 -3.72
N LEU A 200 2.12 -15.09 -2.90
CA LEU A 200 2.41 -14.79 -1.49
C LEU A 200 3.35 -13.57 -1.31
N GLU A 201 4.26 -13.33 -2.26
CA GLU A 201 5.11 -12.13 -2.27
C GLU A 201 4.29 -10.85 -2.38
N TYR A 202 3.36 -10.80 -3.33
CA TYR A 202 2.43 -9.68 -3.49
C TYR A 202 1.63 -9.43 -2.20
N THR A 203 1.04 -10.49 -1.63
CA THR A 203 0.26 -10.41 -0.38
C THR A 203 1.08 -9.81 0.76
N ILE A 204 2.31 -10.29 0.96
CA ILE A 204 3.16 -9.82 2.06
C ILE A 204 3.51 -8.34 1.91
N ASP A 205 3.78 -7.89 0.69
CA ASP A 205 4.21 -6.51 0.41
C ASP A 205 3.07 -5.51 0.45
N ASN A 206 1.83 -5.95 0.17
CA ASN A 206 0.67 -5.06 -0.02
C ASN A 206 -0.44 -5.21 1.03
N GLN A 207 -0.35 -6.16 1.96
CA GLN A 207 -1.37 -6.35 2.99
C GLN A 207 -1.61 -5.10 3.85
N ASP A 208 -2.88 -4.81 4.11
CA ASP A 208 -3.28 -3.89 5.15
C ASP A 208 -3.18 -4.59 6.51
N THR A 209 -2.03 -4.38 7.16
CA THR A 209 -1.75 -4.91 8.50
C THR A 209 -2.79 -4.50 9.54
N GLY A 210 -3.56 -3.43 9.31
CA GLY A 210 -4.65 -3.00 10.18
C GLY A 210 -5.82 -3.98 10.26
N PHE A 211 -5.93 -4.91 9.31
CA PHE A 211 -6.94 -5.99 9.31
C PHE A 211 -6.37 -7.38 9.58
N ILE A 212 -5.06 -7.54 9.71
CA ILE A 212 -4.42 -8.84 9.96
C ILE A 212 -4.34 -9.12 11.47
N TRP A 213 -5.26 -9.96 11.96
CA TRP A 213 -5.42 -10.26 13.38
C TRP A 213 -4.27 -11.07 13.99
N ASN A 214 -3.49 -11.78 13.18
CA ASN A 214 -2.33 -12.54 13.62
C ASN A 214 -1.00 -11.92 13.18
N ALA A 215 -0.97 -10.62 12.85
CA ALA A 215 0.25 -9.95 12.37
C ALA A 215 1.42 -10.08 13.35
N ALA A 216 1.17 -9.97 14.66
CA ALA A 216 2.21 -10.14 15.68
C ALA A 216 2.80 -11.56 15.71
N LEU A 217 2.01 -12.59 15.38
CA LEU A 217 2.43 -13.99 15.38
C LEU A 217 3.26 -14.35 14.14
N THR A 218 2.98 -13.71 13.01
CA THR A 218 3.63 -13.97 11.72
C THR A 218 4.83 -13.06 11.44
N HIS A 219 4.92 -11.90 12.12
CA HIS A 219 5.91 -10.86 11.86
C HIS A 219 7.34 -11.38 11.72
N GLU A 220 7.82 -12.14 12.71
CA GLU A 220 9.19 -12.64 12.72
C GLU A 220 9.46 -13.66 11.61
N ILE A 221 8.46 -14.47 11.24
CA ILE A 221 8.57 -15.45 10.15
C ILE A 221 8.64 -14.71 8.81
N VAL A 222 7.79 -13.70 8.59
CA VAL A 222 7.83 -12.86 7.38
C VAL A 222 9.18 -12.15 7.27
N SER A 223 9.69 -11.61 8.37
CA SER A 223 11.00 -10.96 8.45
C SER A 223 12.16 -11.93 8.14
N TRP A 224 12.06 -13.18 8.58
CA TRP A 224 13.00 -14.25 8.21
C TRP A 224 12.89 -14.65 6.74
N ARG A 225 11.69 -14.91 6.24
CA ARG A 225 11.43 -15.27 4.85
C ARG A 225 11.95 -14.23 3.86
N ASN A 226 11.80 -12.93 4.16
CA ASN A 226 12.32 -11.84 3.32
C ASN A 226 13.85 -11.82 3.20
N ARG A 227 14.54 -12.57 4.07
CA ARG A 227 15.98 -12.70 4.04
C ARG A 227 16.45 -13.98 3.35
N LEU A 228 15.57 -14.93 3.05
CA LEU A 228 15.94 -16.18 2.38
C LEU A 228 16.44 -15.96 0.94
N PRO A 229 17.34 -16.83 0.44
CA PRO A 229 17.71 -16.89 -0.98
C PRO A 229 16.51 -17.13 -1.88
N GLY A 230 16.62 -16.79 -3.18
CA GLY A 230 15.52 -16.93 -4.14
C GLY A 230 14.90 -18.33 -4.17
N ASP A 231 15.72 -19.37 -4.26
CA ASP A 231 15.25 -20.75 -4.38
C ASP A 231 14.59 -21.26 -3.09
N GLU A 232 15.20 -20.99 -1.93
CA GLU A 232 14.65 -21.39 -0.62
C GLU A 232 13.38 -20.59 -0.29
N ARG A 233 13.37 -19.30 -0.61
CA ARG A 233 12.18 -18.45 -0.48
C ARG A 233 11.04 -18.96 -1.35
N TYR A 234 11.33 -19.36 -2.59
CA TYR A 234 10.33 -19.95 -3.48
C TYR A 234 9.80 -21.29 -2.92
N ALA A 235 10.68 -22.15 -2.41
CA ALA A 235 10.28 -23.39 -1.75
C ALA A 235 9.40 -23.13 -0.50
N PHE A 236 9.76 -22.14 0.32
CA PHE A 236 8.94 -21.71 1.44
C PHE A 236 7.59 -21.14 0.98
N ASP A 237 7.55 -20.28 -0.04
CA ASP A 237 6.31 -19.64 -0.48
C ASP A 237 5.33 -20.65 -1.07
N THR A 238 5.85 -21.63 -1.82
CA THR A 238 5.06 -22.74 -2.39
C THR A 238 4.61 -23.77 -1.35
N SER A 239 5.18 -23.74 -0.14
CA SER A 239 4.74 -24.61 0.96
C SER A 239 3.38 -24.21 1.56
N LEU A 240 2.89 -23.00 1.25
CA LEU A 240 1.62 -22.46 1.73
C LEU A 240 1.50 -22.45 3.26
N PHE A 241 2.61 -22.44 4.01
CA PHE A 241 2.58 -22.41 5.47
C PHE A 241 1.89 -21.14 6.00
N LEU A 242 2.30 -19.95 5.55
CA LEU A 242 1.80 -18.71 6.13
C LEU A 242 0.28 -18.52 5.90
N THR A 243 -0.42 -18.20 6.97
CA THR A 243 -1.84 -17.86 6.96
C THR A 243 -2.02 -16.48 7.60
N PHE A 244 -2.70 -15.56 6.91
CA PHE A 244 -3.07 -14.26 7.44
C PHE A 244 -4.58 -14.25 7.74
N LEU A 245 -4.93 -13.97 9.00
CA LEU A 245 -6.32 -13.99 9.47
C LEU A 245 -6.93 -12.59 9.42
N ILE A 246 -8.11 -12.51 8.84
CA ILE A 246 -9.06 -11.43 9.13
C ILE A 246 -10.12 -11.92 10.12
N ARG A 247 -10.85 -10.98 10.73
CA ARG A 247 -12.00 -11.31 11.59
C ARG A 247 -13.24 -10.54 11.16
N GLY A 248 -14.39 -11.19 11.16
CA GLY A 248 -15.68 -10.58 10.84
C GLY A 248 -16.63 -11.58 10.23
N PHE A 249 -16.94 -11.41 8.94
CA PHE A 249 -17.83 -12.30 8.19
C PHE A 249 -17.39 -12.42 6.72
N CYS A 250 -17.43 -13.64 6.18
CA CYS A 250 -17.21 -13.87 4.75
C CYS A 250 -18.12 -15.00 4.27
N LYS A 251 -18.81 -14.78 3.14
CA LYS A 251 -19.58 -15.84 2.47
C LYS A 251 -19.91 -15.48 1.03
N THR A 252 -19.90 -16.49 0.16
CA THR A 252 -20.41 -16.40 -1.21
C THR A 252 -21.69 -17.21 -1.37
N ILE A 253 -22.65 -16.69 -2.12
CA ILE A 253 -23.81 -17.43 -2.64
C ILE A 253 -23.73 -17.40 -4.16
N LEU A 254 -23.77 -18.59 -4.77
CA LEU A 254 -23.96 -18.76 -6.21
C LEU A 254 -25.46 -18.61 -6.53
N ILE A 255 -25.75 -17.89 -7.61
CA ILE A 255 -27.09 -17.58 -8.09
C ILE A 255 -27.16 -18.05 -9.54
N GLU A 256 -27.97 -19.09 -9.77
CA GLU A 256 -28.17 -19.72 -11.08
C GLU A 256 -29.59 -19.42 -11.56
N ASP A 257 -29.73 -18.42 -12.43
CA ASP A 257 -30.99 -18.11 -13.11
C ASP A 257 -30.95 -18.66 -14.54
N ALA A 258 -32.11 -18.87 -15.17
CA ALA A 258 -32.26 -19.64 -16.43
C ALA A 258 -31.41 -19.17 -17.63
N ALA A 259 -30.84 -17.96 -17.60
CA ALA A 259 -29.96 -17.43 -18.63
C ALA A 259 -28.60 -16.89 -18.10
N ASN A 260 -28.43 -16.73 -16.78
CA ASN A 260 -27.29 -16.02 -16.20
C ASN A 260 -26.80 -16.68 -14.90
N THR A 261 -25.50 -16.96 -14.84
CA THR A 261 -24.81 -17.39 -13.62
C THR A 261 -24.10 -16.19 -13.00
N SER A 262 -24.38 -15.91 -11.73
CA SER A 262 -23.69 -14.87 -10.96
C SER A 262 -23.39 -15.36 -9.54
N SER A 263 -22.46 -14.71 -8.86
CA SER A 263 -22.23 -14.93 -7.43
C SER A 263 -22.23 -13.62 -6.69
N LEU A 264 -22.77 -13.63 -5.47
CA LEU A 264 -22.70 -12.51 -4.54
C LEU A 264 -21.84 -12.92 -3.34
N THR A 265 -20.84 -12.11 -3.02
CA THR A 265 -19.97 -12.29 -1.85
C THR A 265 -20.03 -11.06 -0.96
N ILE A 266 -20.12 -11.28 0.36
CA ILE A 266 -19.90 -10.23 1.36
C ILE A 266 -18.63 -10.58 2.13
N ILE A 267 -17.75 -9.59 2.31
CA ILE A 267 -16.55 -9.66 3.14
C ILE A 267 -16.56 -8.47 4.11
N SER A 268 -16.84 -8.74 5.37
CA SER A 268 -16.81 -7.75 6.46
C SER A 268 -15.59 -8.00 7.33
N ARG A 269 -14.72 -7.00 7.45
CA ARG A 269 -13.40 -7.07 8.08
C ARG A 269 -13.36 -6.10 9.26
N ILE A 270 -13.17 -6.61 10.46
CA ILE A 270 -13.05 -5.84 11.69
C ILE A 270 -11.58 -5.43 11.86
N SER A 271 -11.33 -4.15 12.06
CA SER A 271 -9.96 -3.66 12.30
C SER A 271 -9.35 -4.29 13.55
N ALA A 272 -8.10 -4.71 13.44
CA ALA A 272 -7.25 -5.13 14.55
C ALA A 272 -6.62 -3.93 15.27
N GLU A 273 -6.58 -2.75 14.64
CA GLU A 273 -5.96 -1.55 15.19
C GLU A 273 -6.72 -1.05 16.42
N GLY A 274 -5.96 -0.60 17.41
CA GLY A 274 -6.52 -0.05 18.65
C GLY A 274 -7.29 -1.06 19.49
N LYS A 275 -7.47 -2.34 19.09
CA LYS A 275 -8.26 -3.33 19.86
C LYS A 275 -7.71 -3.67 21.25
N GLN A 276 -6.41 -3.45 21.47
CA GLN A 276 -5.78 -3.52 22.79
C GLN A 276 -6.27 -2.40 23.73
N LEU A 277 -6.61 -1.23 23.19
CA LEU A 277 -6.99 0.00 23.90
C LEU A 277 -8.50 0.31 23.80
N SER A 278 -9.18 -0.22 22.77
CA SER A 278 -10.52 0.18 22.34
C SER A 278 -11.66 -0.46 23.14
N LEU A 279 -11.38 -1.54 23.88
CA LEU A 279 -12.41 -2.21 24.68
C LEU A 279 -12.64 -1.54 26.05
N SER A 280 -11.79 -0.59 26.45
CA SER A 280 -11.93 0.20 27.69
C SER A 280 -12.73 1.50 27.50
N SER A 281 -13.68 1.53 26.55
CA SER A 281 -14.68 2.59 26.37
C SER A 281 -14.16 3.96 25.94
N ASP A 282 -13.40 4.01 24.83
CA ASP A 282 -13.13 5.24 24.10
C ASP A 282 -13.66 5.13 22.65
N GLY A 283 -14.45 6.13 22.22
CA GLY A 283 -14.87 6.26 20.82
C GLY A 283 -13.69 6.49 19.87
N LEU A 284 -12.68 7.23 20.33
CA LEU A 284 -11.48 7.64 19.60
C LEU A 284 -10.29 7.63 20.56
N ASN A 285 -9.11 7.19 20.10
CA ASN A 285 -7.86 7.34 20.85
C ASN A 285 -6.98 8.48 20.28
N ASP A 286 -5.89 8.80 20.96
CA ASP A 286 -4.99 9.88 20.55
C ASP A 286 -4.34 9.62 19.18
N GLU A 287 -4.15 8.37 18.77
CA GLU A 287 -3.63 8.01 17.45
C GLU A 287 -4.66 8.14 16.31
N GLY A 288 -5.92 8.50 16.61
CA GLY A 288 -6.98 8.61 15.60
C GLY A 288 -7.64 7.27 15.24
N LYS A 289 -7.49 6.24 16.09
CA LYS A 289 -8.13 4.93 15.92
C LYS A 289 -9.49 4.92 16.61
N VAL A 290 -10.49 4.37 15.93
CA VAL A 290 -11.88 4.39 16.35
C VAL A 290 -12.33 2.97 16.68
N SER A 291 -13.10 2.85 17.76
CA SER A 291 -13.64 1.56 18.18
C SER A 291 -14.68 1.03 17.19
N ASN A 292 -14.75 -0.30 17.07
CA ASN A 292 -15.68 -1.02 16.19
C ASN A 292 -15.61 -0.61 14.71
N PHE A 293 -14.43 -0.23 14.22
CA PHE A 293 -14.23 -0.02 12.79
C PHE A 293 -14.35 -1.34 12.02
N VAL A 294 -15.26 -1.36 11.04
CA VAL A 294 -15.50 -2.48 10.11
C VAL A 294 -15.49 -1.93 8.69
N GLU A 295 -14.77 -2.61 7.80
CA GLU A 295 -14.87 -2.41 6.35
C GLU A 295 -15.70 -3.55 5.77
N THR A 296 -16.75 -3.22 5.03
CA THR A 296 -17.65 -4.19 4.39
C THR A 296 -17.53 -4.03 2.88
N GLU A 297 -17.09 -5.08 2.20
CA GLU A 297 -16.99 -5.16 0.75
C GLU A 297 -17.98 -6.17 0.19
N ILE A 298 -18.61 -5.80 -0.91
CA ILE A 298 -19.57 -6.64 -1.61
C ILE A 298 -19.03 -6.86 -3.00
N VAL A 299 -18.95 -8.12 -3.41
CA VAL A 299 -18.41 -8.52 -4.72
C VAL A 299 -19.50 -9.27 -5.48
N VAL A 300 -19.83 -8.79 -6.68
CA VAL A 300 -20.70 -9.47 -7.63
C VAL A 300 -19.84 -9.90 -8.81
N THR A 301 -19.81 -11.20 -9.08
CA THR A 301 -19.06 -11.77 -10.20
C THR A 301 -20.02 -12.45 -11.15
N THR A 302 -19.90 -12.14 -12.43
CA THR A 302 -20.63 -12.76 -13.54
C THR A 302 -19.63 -13.31 -14.55
N MET A 303 -20.12 -13.87 -15.67
CA MET A 303 -19.26 -14.25 -16.79
C MET A 303 -18.61 -13.06 -17.50
N SER A 304 -19.20 -11.86 -17.41
CA SER A 304 -18.79 -10.69 -18.19
C SER A 304 -18.14 -9.59 -17.35
N PHE A 305 -18.43 -9.50 -16.05
CA PHE A 305 -17.88 -8.45 -15.21
C PHE A 305 -17.70 -8.86 -13.74
N ILE A 306 -16.86 -8.08 -13.04
CA ILE A 306 -16.70 -8.07 -11.60
C ILE A 306 -17.10 -6.67 -11.11
N PHE A 307 -18.07 -6.61 -10.22
CA PHE A 307 -18.47 -5.41 -9.51
C PHE A 307 -18.05 -5.52 -8.05
N SER A 308 -17.53 -4.44 -7.48
CA SER A 308 -17.26 -4.35 -6.04
C SER A 308 -17.69 -3.00 -5.48
N TYR A 309 -18.22 -3.00 -4.27
CA TYR A 309 -18.53 -1.78 -3.53
C TYR A 309 -18.11 -1.92 -2.07
N THR A 310 -17.26 -1.00 -1.62
CA THR A 310 -16.72 -0.93 -0.25
C THR A 310 -17.43 0.15 0.55
N GLN A 311 -17.82 -0.18 1.78
CA GLN A 311 -18.36 0.76 2.77
C GLN A 311 -17.63 0.56 4.10
N VAL A 312 -17.72 1.55 4.98
CA VAL A 312 -17.15 1.44 6.32
C VAL A 312 -18.15 1.85 7.38
N CYS A 313 -18.14 1.17 8.52
CA CYS A 313 -18.87 1.60 9.70
C CYS A 313 -17.97 1.60 10.93
N ALA A 314 -18.25 2.53 11.85
CA ALA A 314 -17.48 2.68 13.08
C ALA A 314 -18.25 3.48 14.13
N ASN A 315 -17.80 3.45 15.38
CA ASN A 315 -18.31 4.37 16.39
C ASN A 315 -18.04 5.84 16.00
N ILE A 316 -18.70 6.74 16.73
CA ILE A 316 -18.47 8.19 16.62
C ILE A 316 -17.01 8.48 17.02
N PRO A 317 -16.24 9.19 16.18
CA PRO A 317 -14.81 9.44 16.38
C PRO A 317 -14.61 10.61 17.35
N LEU A 318 -15.05 10.47 18.60
CA LEU A 318 -14.88 11.45 19.66
C LEU A 318 -14.39 10.76 20.94
N PHE A 319 -13.78 11.52 21.83
CA PHE A 319 -13.41 11.05 23.17
C PHE A 319 -14.66 11.02 24.07
N TRP A 320 -15.20 9.83 24.30
CA TRP A 320 -16.37 9.62 25.16
C TRP A 320 -16.31 8.27 25.86
N GLU A 321 -16.84 8.23 27.08
CA GLU A 321 -16.99 7.03 27.90
C GLU A 321 -18.47 6.73 28.16
N SER A 322 -18.79 5.44 28.33
CA SER A 322 -20.12 4.99 28.75
C SER A 322 -20.11 4.76 30.26
N VAL A 323 -20.94 5.50 31.00
CA VAL A 323 -21.11 5.32 32.44
C VAL A 323 -22.37 4.49 32.68
N ASP A 324 -22.19 3.29 33.24
CA ASP A 324 -23.31 2.44 33.66
C ASP A 324 -23.99 3.02 34.92
N LYS A 325 -25.31 3.23 34.86
CA LYS A 325 -26.09 3.57 36.06
C LYS A 325 -26.44 2.30 36.83
N GLN A 326 -26.31 2.34 38.16
CA GLN A 326 -26.71 1.24 39.06
C GLN A 326 -28.24 0.97 39.09
N ILE A 327 -29.10 1.82 38.49
CA ILE A 327 -30.56 1.65 38.56
C ILE A 327 -31.24 1.98 37.20
N LEU A 328 -31.73 0.91 36.57
CA LEU A 328 -32.86 0.75 35.63
C LEU A 328 -33.06 1.57 34.34
N TYR A 329 -32.25 2.57 33.95
CA TYR A 329 -32.37 3.15 32.59
C TYR A 329 -31.03 3.64 32.00
N GLY A 330 -30.52 2.87 31.02
CA GLY A 330 -29.61 3.31 29.95
C GLY A 330 -28.17 3.66 30.33
N ARG A 331 -27.23 3.36 29.41
CA ARG A 331 -25.85 3.87 29.43
C ARG A 331 -25.85 5.38 29.20
N LYS A 332 -25.28 6.16 30.12
CA LYS A 332 -25.10 7.63 29.94
C LYS A 332 -23.75 7.87 29.27
N VAL A 333 -23.74 8.69 28.22
CA VAL A 333 -22.50 9.11 27.54
C VAL A 333 -21.89 10.28 28.28
N LYS A 334 -20.59 10.22 28.53
CA LYS A 334 -19.81 11.36 29.02
C LYS A 334 -18.69 11.65 28.04
N ILE A 335 -18.70 12.85 27.46
CA ILE A 335 -17.61 13.35 26.62
C ILE A 335 -16.44 13.68 27.55
N THR A 336 -15.25 13.15 27.23
CA THR A 336 -14.07 13.27 28.09
C THR A 336 -13.10 14.36 27.62
N LYS A 337 -13.18 14.79 26.34
CA LYS A 337 -12.45 15.94 25.79
C LYS A 337 -13.39 16.82 24.97
N ASP A 338 -13.22 18.14 25.03
CA ASP A 338 -13.99 19.08 24.21
C ASP A 338 -13.63 19.01 22.72
N SER A 339 -14.29 19.83 21.89
CA SER A 339 -14.03 19.85 20.44
C SER A 339 -12.60 20.25 20.07
N GLU A 340 -11.99 21.18 20.80
CA GLU A 340 -10.64 21.69 20.46
C GLU A 340 -9.57 20.65 20.74
N HIS A 341 -9.70 19.94 21.86
CA HIS A 341 -8.82 18.84 22.22
C HIS A 341 -9.08 17.57 21.41
N THR A 342 -10.30 17.39 20.89
CA THR A 342 -10.65 16.23 20.04
C THR A 342 -10.17 16.40 18.60
N GLN A 343 -10.18 17.63 18.07
CA GLN A 343 -9.91 17.93 16.66
C GLN A 343 -8.61 17.27 16.11
N PRO A 344 -7.45 17.28 16.81
CA PRO A 344 -6.23 16.70 16.25
C PRO A 344 -6.31 15.20 16.01
N ALA A 345 -6.95 14.44 16.91
CA ALA A 345 -7.14 13.01 16.75
C ALA A 345 -8.25 12.70 15.73
N PHE A 346 -9.29 13.54 15.67
CA PHE A 346 -10.33 13.49 14.66
C PHE A 346 -9.75 13.68 13.25
N ASP A 347 -8.90 14.70 13.08
CA ASP A 347 -8.23 15.00 11.81
C ASP A 347 -7.33 13.84 11.39
N ARG A 348 -6.54 13.28 12.32
CA ARG A 348 -5.73 12.06 12.06
C ARG A 348 -6.58 10.89 11.59
N HIS A 349 -7.75 10.69 12.21
CA HIS A 349 -8.66 9.61 11.85
C HIS A 349 -9.15 9.77 10.41
N PHE A 350 -9.69 10.94 10.05
CA PHE A 350 -10.19 11.18 8.70
C PHE A 350 -9.08 11.31 7.66
N ASP A 351 -7.91 11.84 7.99
CA ASP A 351 -6.71 11.81 7.12
C ASP A 351 -6.33 10.37 6.75
N SER A 352 -6.40 9.45 7.72
CA SER A 352 -6.13 8.03 7.48
C SER A 352 -7.19 7.39 6.58
N LEU A 353 -8.46 7.75 6.75
CA LEU A 353 -9.54 7.26 5.88
C LEU A 353 -9.40 7.83 4.47
N GLU A 354 -9.15 9.14 4.33
CA GLU A 354 -8.99 9.80 3.04
C GLU A 354 -7.79 9.26 2.26
N ALA A 355 -6.67 9.00 2.96
CA ALA A 355 -5.50 8.40 2.35
C ALA A 355 -5.76 6.98 1.80
N LYS A 356 -6.65 6.21 2.46
CA LYS A 356 -6.95 4.84 2.05
C LYS A 356 -8.06 4.75 1.01
N TYR A 357 -9.14 5.50 1.21
CA TYR A 357 -10.39 5.33 0.49
C TYR A 357 -10.70 6.47 -0.49
N GLY A 358 -10.06 7.63 -0.34
CA GLY A 358 -10.38 8.84 -1.10
C GLY A 358 -11.46 9.68 -0.40
N ILE A 359 -12.50 10.08 -1.13
CA ILE A 359 -13.56 10.95 -0.58
C ILE A 359 -14.31 10.22 0.55
N ILE A 360 -14.58 10.90 1.67
CA ILE A 360 -15.34 10.33 2.79
C ILE A 360 -16.65 11.10 2.95
N ALA A 361 -17.76 10.43 2.66
CA ALA A 361 -19.10 10.92 2.97
C ALA A 361 -19.63 10.21 4.22
N VAL A 362 -20.13 10.96 5.20
CA VAL A 362 -20.58 10.40 6.48
C VAL A 362 -22.10 10.37 6.55
N VAL A 363 -22.66 9.21 6.89
CA VAL A 363 -24.04 9.10 7.35
C VAL A 363 -24.03 8.92 8.86
N ASN A 364 -24.52 9.93 9.57
CA ASN A 364 -24.66 9.90 11.02
C ASN A 364 -26.09 9.49 11.39
N ILE A 365 -26.25 8.30 11.95
CA ILE A 365 -27.57 7.75 12.36
C ILE A 365 -27.82 7.82 13.87
N VAL A 366 -27.14 8.74 14.53
CA VAL A 366 -27.36 9.04 15.95
C VAL A 366 -28.70 9.71 16.09
N LYS A 367 -29.61 9.07 16.85
CA LYS A 367 -30.85 9.68 17.31
C LYS A 367 -30.69 10.04 18.79
N PRO A 368 -30.43 11.31 19.13
CA PRO A 368 -30.29 11.71 20.52
C PRO A 368 -31.55 11.37 21.34
N ARG A 369 -31.34 10.74 22.50
CA ARG A 369 -32.40 10.46 23.49
C ARG A 369 -32.12 11.12 24.84
N SER A 370 -31.05 11.91 24.90
CA SER A 370 -30.59 12.61 26.10
C SER A 370 -29.75 13.82 25.70
N GLU A 371 -29.71 14.83 26.57
CA GLU A 371 -28.87 16.03 26.41
C GLU A 371 -27.39 15.69 26.16
N THR A 372 -26.88 14.63 26.79
CA THR A 372 -25.50 14.16 26.56
C THR A 372 -25.27 13.61 25.15
N GLN A 373 -26.28 12.96 24.55
CA GLN A 373 -26.19 12.50 23.16
C GLN A 373 -26.39 13.63 22.16
N GLU A 374 -27.19 14.64 22.49
CA GLU A 374 -27.29 15.87 21.69
C GLU A 374 -25.95 16.62 21.66
N THR A 375 -25.30 16.70 22.82
CA THR A 375 -23.96 17.28 22.92
C THR A 375 -22.95 16.49 22.08
N LEU A 376 -23.00 15.16 22.12
CA LEU A 376 -22.13 14.30 21.31
C LEU A 376 -22.32 14.53 19.80
N ALA A 377 -23.57 14.61 19.34
CA ALA A 377 -23.90 14.90 17.94
C ALA A 377 -23.38 16.30 17.53
N ARG A 378 -23.61 17.33 18.36
CA ARG A 378 -23.14 18.69 18.11
C ARG A 378 -21.62 18.79 18.03
N VAL A 379 -20.89 18.10 18.92
CA VAL A 379 -19.43 18.07 18.90
C VAL A 379 -18.93 17.35 17.65
N TYR A 380 -19.60 16.28 17.21
CA TYR A 380 -19.24 15.57 15.99
C TYR A 380 -19.42 16.47 14.76
N GLU A 381 -20.57 17.14 14.64
CA GLU A 381 -20.85 18.12 13.60
C GLU A 381 -19.81 19.24 13.55
N LYS A 382 -19.44 19.79 14.71
CA LYS A 382 -18.41 20.83 14.80
C LYS A 382 -17.06 20.34 14.29
N CYS A 383 -16.62 19.16 14.70
CA CYS A 383 -15.33 18.60 14.25
C CYS A 383 -15.34 18.28 12.75
N ALA A 384 -16.44 17.70 12.25
CA ALA A 384 -16.65 17.41 10.84
C ALA A 384 -16.64 18.68 9.98
N HIS A 385 -17.35 19.73 10.41
CA HIS A 385 -17.37 21.02 9.73
C HIS A 385 -15.99 21.67 9.67
N ASN A 386 -15.26 21.70 10.79
CA ASN A 386 -13.89 22.25 10.84
C ASN A 386 -12.92 21.53 9.90
N LYS A 387 -13.10 20.21 9.71
CA LYS A 387 -12.28 19.38 8.83
C LYS A 387 -12.73 19.45 7.36
N GLY A 388 -13.96 19.88 7.09
CA GLY A 388 -14.56 19.89 5.75
C GLY A 388 -15.16 18.55 5.31
N ILE A 389 -15.59 17.71 6.26
CA ILE A 389 -16.23 16.42 5.97
C ILE A 389 -17.71 16.62 5.66
N GLN A 390 -18.17 16.06 4.54
CA GLN A 390 -19.60 16.00 4.21
C GLN A 390 -20.31 15.01 5.15
N MET A 391 -21.31 15.50 5.89
CA MET A 391 -22.05 14.69 6.85
C MET A 391 -23.56 14.87 6.69
N THR A 392 -24.25 13.75 6.51
CA THR A 392 -25.70 13.62 6.44
C THR A 392 -26.22 13.03 7.73
N ASN A 393 -26.98 13.83 8.49
CA ASN A 393 -27.65 13.37 9.71
C ASN A 393 -29.00 12.73 9.36
N PHE A 394 -29.25 11.52 9.85
CA PHE A 394 -30.49 10.79 9.60
C PHE A 394 -31.12 10.27 10.90
N GLU A 395 -32.28 10.83 11.27
CA GLU A 395 -32.96 10.55 12.54
C GLU A 395 -33.91 9.33 12.52
N GLY A 396 -33.67 8.36 11.64
CA GLY A 396 -34.49 7.16 11.52
C GLY A 396 -34.15 6.06 12.52
N ASN A 397 -35.18 5.35 12.99
CA ASN A 397 -34.99 4.06 13.69
C ASN A 397 -34.96 2.90 12.68
N SER A 398 -34.59 1.69 13.12
CA SER A 398 -34.55 0.51 12.25
C SER A 398 -35.90 0.22 11.56
N SER A 399 -37.03 0.55 12.21
CA SER A 399 -38.34 0.39 11.58
C SER A 399 -38.56 1.38 10.43
N LEU A 400 -38.10 2.62 10.54
CA LEU A 400 -38.19 3.61 9.46
C LEU A 400 -37.28 3.23 8.30
N LEU A 401 -36.05 2.78 8.59
CA LEU A 401 -35.10 2.30 7.58
C LEU A 401 -35.68 1.12 6.78
N ASN A 402 -36.37 0.18 7.45
CA ASN A 402 -37.02 -0.95 6.77
C ASN A 402 -38.27 -0.53 5.98
N LYS A 403 -39.12 0.34 6.53
CA LYS A 403 -40.40 0.73 5.89
C LYS A 403 -40.24 1.75 4.76
N SER A 404 -39.21 2.59 4.83
CA SER A 404 -39.02 3.72 3.90
C SER A 404 -37.54 3.99 3.63
N PRO A 405 -36.78 3.02 3.09
CA PRO A 405 -35.35 3.16 2.82
C PRO A 405 -35.05 4.31 1.84
N HIS A 406 -35.96 4.59 0.91
CA HIS A 406 -35.86 5.67 -0.08
C HIS A 406 -35.63 7.06 0.54
N LYS A 407 -36.07 7.31 1.78
CA LYS A 407 -35.84 8.59 2.46
C LYS A 407 -34.37 8.82 2.76
N LEU A 408 -33.65 7.78 3.17
CA LEU A 408 -32.21 7.86 3.37
C LEU A 408 -31.50 7.99 2.03
N LEU A 409 -31.82 7.11 1.08
CA LEU A 409 -31.20 7.08 -0.25
C LEU A 409 -31.33 8.42 -0.97
N TYR A 410 -32.47 9.11 -0.86
CA TYR A 410 -32.65 10.44 -1.43
C TYR A 410 -31.65 11.48 -0.90
N LEU A 411 -31.34 11.44 0.41
CA LEU A 411 -30.42 12.39 1.04
C LEU A 411 -28.97 12.17 0.64
N ILE A 412 -28.58 10.92 0.39
CA ILE A 412 -27.19 10.53 0.10
C ILE A 412 -26.97 10.22 -1.38
N LYS A 413 -27.98 10.39 -2.23
CA LYS A 413 -27.92 9.99 -3.65
C LYS A 413 -26.75 10.63 -4.38
N GLN A 414 -26.54 11.92 -4.14
CA GLN A 414 -25.43 12.67 -4.73
C GLN A 414 -24.08 12.14 -4.23
N ASP A 415 -23.95 11.92 -2.92
CA ASP A 415 -22.75 11.32 -2.32
C ASP A 415 -22.44 9.98 -2.99
N LEU A 416 -23.43 9.08 -3.11
CA LEU A 416 -23.24 7.76 -3.74
C LEU A 416 -22.75 7.85 -5.20
N PHE A 417 -23.25 8.81 -5.98
CA PHE A 417 -22.75 9.05 -7.34
C PHE A 417 -21.30 9.55 -7.34
N GLU A 418 -20.93 10.44 -6.42
CA GLU A 418 -19.57 10.98 -6.33
C GLU A 418 -18.56 9.94 -5.85
N LEU A 419 -18.95 9.08 -4.91
CA LEU A 419 -18.11 7.98 -4.41
C LEU A 419 -17.86 6.94 -5.51
N GLY A 420 -18.88 6.66 -6.33
CA GLY A 420 -18.84 5.65 -7.39
C GLY A 420 -18.68 4.22 -6.87
N ALA A 421 -18.55 3.27 -7.79
CA ALA A 421 -18.32 1.85 -7.46
C ALA A 421 -17.25 1.26 -8.36
N PHE A 422 -16.63 0.17 -7.93
CA PHE A 422 -15.66 -0.56 -8.74
C PHE A 422 -16.41 -1.48 -9.71
N ALA A 423 -16.06 -1.42 -10.99
CA ALA A 423 -16.61 -2.31 -12.00
C ALA A 423 -15.57 -2.60 -13.09
N TYR A 424 -15.39 -3.88 -13.39
CA TYR A 424 -14.38 -4.41 -14.30
C TYR A 424 -15.02 -5.38 -15.30
N ASP A 425 -14.80 -5.15 -16.58
CA ASP A 425 -15.24 -6.04 -17.67
C ASP A 425 -14.17 -7.11 -17.90
N ILE A 426 -14.53 -8.37 -17.65
CA ILE A 426 -13.65 -9.54 -17.73
C ILE A 426 -13.24 -9.78 -19.19
N ASN A 427 -14.18 -9.67 -20.12
CA ASN A 427 -13.96 -9.99 -21.53
C ASN A 427 -13.06 -8.96 -22.22
N ARG A 428 -13.26 -7.68 -21.89
CA ARG A 428 -12.49 -6.57 -22.46
C ARG A 428 -11.18 -6.34 -21.72
N GLY A 429 -11.10 -6.76 -20.46
CA GLY A 429 -9.96 -6.56 -19.59
C GLY A 429 -9.82 -5.10 -19.13
N VAL A 430 -10.93 -4.40 -18.89
CA VAL A 430 -10.93 -2.94 -18.63
C VAL A 430 -11.86 -2.57 -17.48
N TYR A 431 -11.49 -1.54 -16.73
CA TYR A 431 -12.36 -0.92 -15.73
C TYR A 431 -13.34 0.02 -16.41
N PHE A 432 -14.61 -0.07 -16.05
CA PHE A 432 -15.64 0.90 -16.45
C PHE A 432 -16.28 1.63 -15.25
N GLY A 433 -15.92 1.23 -14.03
CA GLY A 433 -16.25 1.95 -12.79
C GLY A 433 -15.08 1.91 -11.81
N ARG A 434 -14.81 3.05 -11.14
CA ARG A 434 -13.83 3.13 -10.05
C ARG A 434 -14.48 3.79 -8.84
N GLN A 435 -14.40 3.12 -7.70
CA GLN A 435 -14.73 3.73 -6.42
C GLN A 435 -13.61 4.69 -5.98
N THR A 436 -13.97 5.96 -5.79
CA THR A 436 -13.07 7.08 -5.44
C THR A 436 -13.29 7.64 -4.04
N GLY A 437 -14.22 7.03 -3.30
CA GLY A 437 -14.49 7.33 -1.90
C GLY A 437 -15.26 6.21 -1.21
N VAL A 438 -15.53 6.35 0.08
CA VAL A 438 -16.44 5.45 0.81
C VAL A 438 -17.53 6.21 1.55
N LEU A 439 -18.67 5.54 1.70
CA LEU A 439 -19.69 5.94 2.64
C LEU A 439 -19.30 5.40 4.03
N ARG A 440 -19.16 6.31 5.00
CA ARG A 440 -18.96 5.98 6.41
C ARG A 440 -20.27 6.04 7.18
N VAL A 441 -20.72 4.92 7.73
CA VAL A 441 -21.89 4.90 8.61
C VAL A 441 -21.47 5.02 10.08
N SER A 442 -21.82 6.14 10.71
CA SER A 442 -21.53 6.41 12.11
C SER A 442 -22.75 6.19 12.98
N ALA A 443 -22.60 5.41 14.06
CA ALA A 443 -23.63 5.21 15.07
C ALA A 443 -23.03 5.24 16.47
N PHE A 444 -23.88 5.53 17.46
CA PHE A 444 -23.53 5.38 18.87
C PHE A 444 -23.79 3.93 19.32
N ASP A 445 -22.72 3.19 19.65
CA ASP A 445 -22.74 1.88 20.32
C ASP A 445 -23.73 0.88 19.69
N SER A 446 -23.82 0.86 18.35
CA SER A 446 -24.84 0.07 17.63
C SER A 446 -24.36 -0.39 16.26
N ILE A 447 -23.98 -1.67 16.17
CA ILE A 447 -23.56 -2.28 14.90
C ILE A 447 -24.75 -2.64 13.99
N GLY A 448 -25.85 -3.17 14.56
CA GLY A 448 -26.97 -3.65 13.76
C GLY A 448 -27.67 -2.57 12.92
N LYS A 449 -27.69 -1.31 13.38
CA LYS A 449 -28.22 -0.20 12.57
C LYS A 449 -27.27 0.20 11.45
N GLN A 450 -25.97 0.11 11.68
CA GLN A 450 -24.95 0.43 10.68
C GLN A 450 -25.02 -0.56 9.53
N VAL A 451 -25.02 -1.85 9.85
CA VAL A 451 -25.16 -2.95 8.88
C VAL A 451 -26.47 -2.84 8.09
N LEU A 452 -27.57 -2.41 8.73
CA LEU A 452 -28.84 -2.16 8.01
C LEU A 452 -28.73 -1.05 6.97
N VAL A 453 -28.01 0.04 7.27
CA VAL A 453 -27.76 1.12 6.30
C VAL A 453 -26.88 0.61 5.17
N GLU A 454 -25.77 -0.08 5.49
CA GLU A 454 -24.87 -0.63 4.46
C GLU A 454 -25.60 -1.62 3.53
N LYS A 455 -26.52 -2.43 4.08
CA LYS A 455 -27.44 -3.29 3.31
C LYS A 455 -28.30 -2.48 2.34
N ILE A 456 -28.96 -1.43 2.82
CA ILE A 456 -29.85 -0.60 1.98
C ILE A 456 -29.05 0.06 0.85
N VAL A 457 -27.91 0.67 1.21
CA VAL A 457 -27.05 1.38 0.25
C VAL A 457 -26.48 0.43 -0.78
N SER A 458 -26.01 -0.76 -0.36
CA SER A 458 -25.41 -1.70 -1.30
C SER A 458 -26.38 -2.16 -2.39
N LYS A 459 -27.64 -2.40 -2.05
CA LYS A 459 -28.66 -2.77 -3.04
C LYS A 459 -28.83 -1.66 -4.08
N ASP A 460 -28.96 -0.42 -3.61
CA ASP A 460 -29.15 0.76 -4.47
C ASP A 460 -27.93 1.00 -5.38
N VAL A 461 -26.71 0.88 -4.85
CA VAL A 461 -25.48 1.06 -5.64
C VAL A 461 -25.29 -0.05 -6.67
N ILE A 462 -25.59 -1.31 -6.32
CA ILE A 462 -25.58 -2.41 -7.30
C ILE A 462 -26.57 -2.10 -8.43
N GLU A 463 -27.82 -1.76 -8.09
CA GLU A 463 -28.85 -1.42 -9.07
C GLU A 463 -28.41 -0.26 -9.97
N LEU A 464 -27.92 0.84 -9.40
CA LEU A 464 -27.44 2.01 -10.15
C LEU A 464 -26.27 1.66 -11.08
N ALA A 465 -25.31 0.88 -10.61
CA ALA A 465 -24.10 0.56 -11.36
C ALA A 465 -24.32 -0.47 -12.45
N THR A 466 -25.30 -1.38 -12.29
CA THR A 466 -25.53 -2.47 -13.23
C THR A 466 -26.73 -2.25 -14.15
N LYS A 467 -27.52 -1.18 -13.95
CA LYS A 467 -28.74 -0.92 -14.74
C LYS A 467 -28.52 -0.87 -16.25
N GLU A 468 -27.38 -0.37 -16.68
CA GLU A 468 -27.01 -0.21 -18.09
C GLU A 468 -26.25 -1.43 -18.66
N LEU A 469 -26.04 -2.48 -17.85
CA LEU A 469 -25.39 -3.71 -18.29
C LEU A 469 -26.45 -4.66 -18.85
N ASN A 470 -26.43 -4.84 -20.18
CA ASN A 470 -27.43 -5.65 -20.90
C ASN A 470 -27.58 -7.10 -20.41
N ASP A 471 -26.58 -7.63 -19.68
CA ASP A 471 -26.50 -9.04 -19.28
C ASP A 471 -26.71 -9.28 -17.77
N PHE A 472 -27.13 -8.27 -17.00
CA PHE A 472 -27.38 -8.43 -15.56
C PHE A 472 -28.63 -7.70 -15.07
N SER A 473 -29.47 -8.42 -14.33
CA SER A 473 -30.64 -7.86 -13.66
C SER A 473 -30.70 -8.37 -12.22
N LEU A 474 -31.21 -7.53 -11.31
CA LEU A 474 -31.48 -7.94 -9.94
C LEU A 474 -32.73 -8.81 -9.91
N THR A 475 -32.55 -10.11 -10.12
CA THR A 475 -33.63 -11.11 -10.03
C THR A 475 -34.10 -11.30 -8.58
N SER A 476 -35.26 -11.94 -8.40
CA SER A 476 -35.72 -12.33 -7.05
C SER A 476 -34.70 -13.22 -6.33
N SER A 477 -34.06 -14.15 -7.06
CA SER A 477 -33.00 -15.02 -6.56
C SER A 477 -31.82 -14.21 -6.03
N PHE A 478 -31.42 -13.16 -6.76
CA PHE A 478 -30.36 -12.25 -6.34
C PHE A 478 -30.76 -11.46 -5.08
N GLU A 479 -31.98 -10.95 -5.01
CA GLU A 479 -32.47 -10.25 -3.82
C GLU A 479 -32.53 -11.16 -2.58
N ASP A 480 -32.95 -12.41 -2.74
CA ASP A 480 -32.98 -13.39 -1.65
C ASP A 480 -31.56 -13.71 -1.16
N ALA A 481 -30.61 -13.89 -2.07
CA ALA A 481 -29.20 -14.07 -1.75
C ALA A 481 -28.61 -12.86 -1.01
N HIS A 482 -28.88 -11.65 -1.49
CA HIS A 482 -28.46 -10.39 -0.84
C HIS A 482 -29.03 -10.27 0.58
N ASN A 483 -30.34 -10.48 0.73
CA ASN A 483 -31.03 -10.42 2.01
C ASN A 483 -30.47 -11.46 3.00
N LYS A 484 -30.20 -12.67 2.53
CA LYS A 484 -29.65 -13.76 3.34
C LYS A 484 -28.23 -13.45 3.80
N LEU A 485 -27.34 -13.01 2.90
CA LEU A 485 -25.96 -12.68 3.26
C LEU A 485 -25.90 -11.55 4.29
N TRP A 486 -26.65 -10.47 4.10
CA TRP A 486 -26.70 -9.37 5.07
C TRP A 486 -27.32 -9.75 6.41
N SER A 487 -28.28 -10.69 6.43
CA SER A 487 -28.84 -11.23 7.67
C SER A 487 -27.79 -12.03 8.46
N GLU A 488 -27.03 -12.88 7.77
CA GLU A 488 -25.94 -13.64 8.39
C GLU A 488 -24.80 -12.73 8.86
N ASP A 489 -24.39 -11.75 8.04
CA ASP A 489 -23.40 -10.74 8.40
C ASP A 489 -23.80 -9.98 9.69
N SER A 490 -25.00 -9.42 9.70
CA SER A 490 -25.57 -8.70 10.85
C SER A 490 -25.57 -9.57 12.12
N PHE A 491 -25.98 -10.84 12.00
CA PHE A 491 -25.97 -11.78 13.12
C PHE A 491 -24.56 -11.99 13.68
N TRP A 492 -23.56 -12.21 12.83
CA TRP A 492 -22.19 -12.49 13.26
C TRP A 492 -21.51 -11.25 13.85
N LEU A 493 -21.66 -10.08 13.21
CA LEU A 493 -21.11 -8.83 13.73
C LEU A 493 -21.77 -8.43 15.06
N ASP A 494 -23.09 -8.54 15.20
CA ASP A 494 -23.80 -8.29 16.46
C ASP A 494 -23.38 -9.28 17.55
N ARG A 495 -23.20 -10.56 17.22
CA ARG A 495 -22.71 -11.58 18.16
C ARG A 495 -21.31 -11.25 18.67
N ILE A 496 -20.39 -10.81 17.81
CA ILE A 496 -19.03 -10.39 18.20
C ILE A 496 -19.11 -9.17 19.12
N PHE A 497 -19.83 -8.14 18.70
CA PHE A 497 -20.02 -6.91 19.44
C PHE A 497 -20.63 -7.17 20.82
N SER A 498 -21.75 -7.90 20.88
CA SER A 498 -22.45 -8.29 22.11
C SER A 498 -21.55 -9.09 23.07
N LYS A 499 -20.75 -10.02 22.55
CA LYS A 499 -19.80 -10.80 23.36
C LYS A 499 -18.74 -9.90 23.99
N ASN A 500 -18.13 -9.01 23.20
CA ASN A 500 -17.11 -8.07 23.65
C ASN A 500 -17.68 -7.11 24.71
N SER A 501 -18.83 -6.50 24.43
CA SER A 501 -19.47 -5.51 25.30
C SER A 501 -19.99 -6.09 26.62
N LYS A 502 -20.34 -7.39 26.66
CA LYS A 502 -20.75 -8.06 27.92
C LYS A 502 -19.57 -8.44 28.82
N ASN A 503 -18.38 -8.66 28.26
CA ASN A 503 -17.21 -9.11 29.01
C ASN A 503 -15.91 -8.41 28.56
N PRO A 504 -15.84 -7.06 28.62
CA PRO A 504 -14.73 -6.31 28.04
C PRO A 504 -13.37 -6.73 28.60
N GLY A 505 -13.25 -6.88 29.93
CA GLY A 505 -11.99 -7.29 30.58
C GLY A 505 -11.45 -8.66 30.12
N LYS A 506 -12.35 -9.61 29.83
CA LYS A 506 -11.95 -10.92 29.29
C LYS A 506 -11.34 -10.78 27.90
N TYR A 507 -12.00 -10.06 27.00
CA TYR A 507 -11.53 -9.91 25.62
C TYR A 507 -10.30 -8.99 25.53
N ILE A 508 -10.17 -7.97 26.41
CA ILE A 508 -8.94 -7.19 26.55
C ILE A 508 -7.76 -8.12 26.83
N LYS A 509 -7.87 -8.99 27.83
CA LYS A 509 -6.81 -9.93 28.19
C LYS A 509 -6.47 -10.87 27.03
N MET A 510 -7.47 -11.40 26.34
CA MET A 510 -7.28 -12.31 25.21
C MET A 510 -6.66 -11.63 23.99
N TYR A 511 -7.09 -10.41 23.65
CA TYR A 511 -6.50 -9.63 22.54
C TYR A 511 -5.09 -9.17 22.87
N SER A 512 -4.81 -8.81 24.13
CA SER A 512 -3.44 -8.50 24.58
C SER A 512 -2.52 -9.70 24.37
N GLN A 513 -2.95 -10.92 24.69
CA GLN A 513 -2.16 -12.13 24.40
C GLN A 513 -1.86 -12.32 22.91
N LEU A 514 -2.80 -12.00 22.03
CA LEU A 514 -2.63 -12.13 20.58
C LEU A 514 -1.69 -11.05 20.00
N PHE A 515 -1.87 -9.80 20.43
CA PHE A 515 -1.21 -8.64 19.83
C PHE A 515 0.12 -8.24 20.52
N ASP A 516 0.29 -8.52 21.81
CA ASP A 516 1.54 -8.22 22.55
C ASP A 516 2.54 -9.37 22.57
N SER A 517 2.28 -10.46 21.84
CA SER A 517 3.22 -11.57 21.74
C SER A 517 4.54 -11.09 21.12
N ARG A 518 5.63 -11.17 21.89
CA ARG A 518 6.99 -10.79 21.45
C ARG A 518 7.89 -12.00 21.44
N ILE A 519 8.40 -12.34 20.26
CA ILE A 519 9.36 -13.43 20.04
C ILE A 519 10.49 -12.87 19.18
N LYS A 520 11.67 -13.48 19.28
CA LYS A 520 12.76 -13.28 18.33
C LYS A 520 13.01 -14.57 17.56
N LEU A 521 12.96 -14.52 16.24
CA LEU A 521 13.31 -15.66 15.41
C LEU A 521 14.80 -15.57 15.06
N TYR A 522 15.52 -16.65 15.32
CA TYR A 522 16.93 -16.78 15.06
C TYR A 522 17.16 -17.88 14.02
N ASP A 523 17.72 -17.48 12.88
CA ASP A 523 18.29 -18.40 11.91
C ASP A 523 19.82 -18.27 12.02
N PRO A 524 20.49 -19.23 12.68
CA PRO A 524 21.93 -19.16 12.91
C PRO A 524 22.73 -19.07 11.60
N LEU A 525 22.35 -19.87 10.61
CA LEU A 525 23.05 -19.98 9.34
C LEU A 525 22.88 -18.70 8.52
N HIS A 526 21.64 -18.27 8.34
CA HIS A 526 21.36 -17.05 7.59
C HIS A 526 21.99 -15.82 8.25
N PHE A 527 21.93 -15.69 9.59
CA PHE A 527 22.55 -14.55 10.28
C PHE A 527 24.06 -14.49 10.05
N TYR A 528 24.73 -15.64 10.14
CA TYR A 528 26.17 -15.76 9.88
C TYR A 528 26.51 -15.36 8.43
N ILE A 529 25.78 -15.90 7.44
CA ILE A 529 26.00 -15.62 6.02
C ILE A 529 25.71 -14.16 5.70
N SER A 530 24.61 -13.59 6.19
CA SER A 530 24.24 -12.19 5.95
C SER A 530 25.22 -11.20 6.56
N ARG A 531 25.78 -11.49 7.74
CA ARG A 531 26.84 -10.67 8.34
C ARG A 531 28.07 -10.63 7.43
N TYR A 532 28.40 -11.75 6.80
CA TYR A 532 29.51 -11.88 5.87
C TYR A 532 29.22 -11.21 4.51
N LEU A 533 28.06 -11.47 3.89
CA LEU A 533 27.66 -10.81 2.63
C LEU A 533 27.57 -9.29 2.76
N LYS A 534 27.18 -8.76 3.92
CA LYS A 534 27.19 -7.31 4.15
C LYS A 534 28.59 -6.70 4.03
N GLN A 535 29.63 -7.43 4.43
CA GLN A 535 31.03 -7.00 4.27
C GLN A 535 31.47 -7.05 2.81
N LEU A 536 30.91 -7.99 2.04
CA LEU A 536 31.19 -8.19 0.61
C LEU A 536 30.25 -7.40 -0.32
N ARG A 537 29.47 -6.43 0.20
CA ARG A 537 28.48 -5.68 -0.59
C ARG A 537 29.10 -5.05 -1.85
N ALA A 538 30.31 -4.49 -1.71
CA ALA A 538 31.03 -3.89 -2.82
C ALA A 538 31.33 -4.89 -3.96
N ASP A 539 31.39 -6.20 -3.67
CA ASP A 539 31.69 -7.22 -4.66
C ASP A 539 30.49 -7.55 -5.54
N PHE A 540 29.25 -7.32 -5.07
CA PHE A 540 28.03 -7.66 -5.81
C PHE A 540 27.11 -6.46 -6.08
N THR A 541 27.59 -5.23 -5.87
CA THR A 541 26.87 -4.03 -6.29
C THR A 541 27.73 -3.16 -7.19
N TYR A 542 27.13 -2.57 -8.22
CA TYR A 542 27.80 -1.64 -9.13
C TYR A 542 26.87 -0.47 -9.48
N GLN A 543 27.45 0.63 -9.96
CA GLN A 543 26.67 1.73 -10.53
C GLN A 543 26.43 1.44 -12.01
N GLN A 544 25.21 1.65 -12.45
CA GLN A 544 24.82 1.56 -13.85
C GLN A 544 24.10 2.85 -14.22
N THR A 545 24.25 3.24 -15.48
CA THR A 545 23.48 4.31 -16.08
C THR A 545 22.20 3.74 -16.70
N MET A 546 21.05 4.36 -16.41
CA MET A 546 19.75 4.04 -17.02
C MET A 546 19.21 5.27 -17.75
N THR A 547 18.74 5.06 -18.97
CA THR A 547 18.23 6.14 -19.83
C THR A 547 16.70 6.16 -19.86
N PHE A 548 16.12 7.35 -19.79
CA PHE A 548 14.69 7.58 -19.82
C PHE A 548 14.33 8.52 -20.97
N PHE A 549 13.29 8.17 -21.72
CA PHE A 549 12.53 9.10 -22.54
C PHE A 549 11.25 9.48 -21.78
N CYS A 550 10.99 10.77 -21.64
CA CYS A 550 9.75 11.29 -21.07
C CYS A 550 9.08 12.21 -22.08
N GLY A 551 7.84 11.90 -22.44
CA GLY A 551 7.04 12.72 -23.37
C GLY A 551 5.70 13.12 -22.78
N THR A 552 5.23 14.32 -23.09
CA THR A 552 3.87 14.80 -22.81
C THR A 552 3.21 15.32 -24.09
N PHE A 553 1.90 15.12 -24.24
CA PHE A 553 1.16 15.61 -25.40
C PHE A 553 -0.35 15.74 -25.11
N ASN A 554 -0.85 16.97 -25.16
CA ASN A 554 -2.29 17.20 -25.21
C ASN A 554 -2.84 16.84 -26.60
N ILE A 555 -3.67 15.80 -26.66
CA ILE A 555 -4.17 15.23 -27.92
C ILE A 555 -5.58 15.73 -28.30
N SER A 556 -6.16 16.63 -27.51
CA SER A 556 -7.41 17.36 -27.82
C SER A 556 -8.56 16.45 -28.25
N GLY A 557 -8.76 15.34 -27.53
CA GLY A 557 -9.79 14.33 -27.74
C GLY A 557 -9.59 13.45 -28.97
N LYS A 558 -8.45 13.54 -29.65
CA LYS A 558 -8.22 12.84 -30.93
C LYS A 558 -7.63 11.45 -30.76
N ILE A 559 -8.23 10.49 -31.44
CA ILE A 559 -7.62 9.18 -31.74
C ILE A 559 -7.11 9.24 -33.18
N SER A 560 -5.83 9.54 -33.36
CA SER A 560 -5.21 9.64 -34.68
C SER A 560 -4.35 8.41 -35.01
N LYS A 561 -4.34 8.04 -36.29
CA LYS A 561 -3.42 7.05 -36.86
C LYS A 561 -2.16 7.68 -37.47
N ASP A 562 -2.06 9.01 -37.47
CA ASP A 562 -0.90 9.75 -37.97
C ASP A 562 0.36 9.38 -37.19
N SER A 563 1.51 9.32 -37.86
CA SER A 563 2.77 8.94 -37.23
C SER A 563 3.12 9.89 -36.09
N ILE A 564 3.59 9.31 -34.98
CA ILE A 564 4.15 10.04 -33.82
C ILE A 564 5.64 9.71 -33.64
N ASP A 565 6.27 9.11 -34.66
CA ASP A 565 7.62 8.56 -34.61
C ASP A 565 8.68 9.64 -34.40
N GLU A 566 8.50 10.83 -35.01
CA GLU A 566 9.41 11.96 -34.83
C GLU A 566 9.53 12.37 -33.36
N TRP A 567 8.42 12.30 -32.62
CA TRP A 567 8.41 12.63 -31.19
C TRP A 567 8.96 11.52 -30.32
N LEU A 568 8.59 10.26 -30.56
CA LEU A 568 9.07 9.13 -29.76
C LEU A 568 10.55 8.78 -30.04
N PHE A 569 11.05 9.12 -31.23
CA PHE A 569 12.41 8.79 -31.67
C PHE A 569 13.12 10.03 -32.25
N PRO A 570 13.31 11.09 -31.44
CA PRO A 570 13.90 12.33 -31.93
C PRO A 570 15.39 12.12 -32.24
N GLU A 571 15.85 12.70 -33.36
CA GLU A 571 17.25 12.56 -33.80
C GLU A 571 18.24 13.14 -32.78
N ASN A 572 17.85 14.22 -32.09
CA ASN A 572 18.66 14.92 -31.10
C ASN A 572 18.32 14.52 -29.66
N SER A 573 17.94 13.26 -29.43
CA SER A 573 17.57 12.75 -28.10
C SER A 573 18.71 12.76 -27.07
N GLY A 574 19.97 12.91 -27.50
CA GLY A 574 21.13 12.76 -26.63
C GLY A 574 21.38 11.31 -26.14
N ILE A 575 20.50 10.37 -26.49
CA ILE A 575 20.62 8.95 -26.15
C ILE A 575 21.19 8.20 -27.35
N SER A 576 22.18 7.33 -27.11
CA SER A 576 22.71 6.43 -28.14
C SER A 576 21.71 5.30 -28.43
N GLY A 577 20.86 5.48 -29.44
CA GLY A 577 19.86 4.48 -29.84
C GLY A 577 18.52 4.69 -29.15
N MET A 578 17.98 3.65 -28.50
CA MET A 578 16.69 3.70 -27.81
C MET A 578 16.84 3.70 -26.29
N ALA A 579 16.05 4.55 -25.62
CA ALA A 579 16.03 4.67 -24.16
C ALA A 579 15.68 3.34 -23.47
N ASP A 580 16.17 3.11 -22.26
CA ASP A 580 15.83 1.90 -21.49
C ASP A 580 14.36 1.90 -21.06
N ALA A 581 13.86 3.08 -20.72
CA ALA A 581 12.48 3.33 -20.32
C ALA A 581 11.83 4.44 -21.15
N TYR A 582 10.59 4.22 -21.55
CA TYR A 582 9.73 5.22 -22.20
C TYR A 582 8.55 5.52 -21.29
N ILE A 583 8.39 6.79 -20.95
CA ILE A 583 7.34 7.29 -20.08
C ILE A 583 6.56 8.34 -20.88
N VAL A 584 5.28 8.10 -21.10
CA VAL A 584 4.44 8.93 -21.98
C VAL A 584 3.19 9.39 -21.23
N GLY A 585 3.03 10.71 -21.15
CA GLY A 585 1.84 11.39 -20.66
C GLY A 585 1.00 11.89 -21.84
N PHE A 586 -0.31 11.67 -21.79
CA PHE A 586 -1.27 12.31 -22.68
C PHE A 586 -2.30 13.08 -21.89
N GLU A 587 -2.74 14.22 -22.43
CA GLU A 587 -3.77 15.09 -21.88
C GLU A 587 -4.93 15.21 -22.87
N GLU A 588 -6.14 15.45 -22.36
CA GLU A 588 -7.39 15.45 -23.14
C GLU A 588 -7.60 14.19 -23.99
N VAL A 589 -7.34 13.01 -23.44
CA VAL A 589 -7.50 11.74 -24.19
C VAL A 589 -8.95 11.43 -24.59
N VAL A 590 -9.92 12.10 -23.97
CA VAL A 590 -11.36 11.97 -24.23
C VAL A 590 -11.99 13.34 -24.45
N ASP A 591 -12.97 13.39 -25.35
CA ASP A 591 -13.72 14.61 -25.65
C ASP A 591 -14.51 15.08 -24.42
N LEU A 592 -14.43 16.38 -24.13
CA LEU A 592 -14.94 16.99 -22.89
C LEU A 592 -16.46 17.24 -22.93
N THR A 593 -17.25 16.26 -23.36
CA THR A 593 -18.71 16.34 -23.26
C THR A 593 -19.19 16.02 -21.84
N PRO A 594 -20.21 16.72 -21.29
CA PRO A 594 -20.71 16.49 -19.93
C PRO A 594 -21.09 15.03 -19.61
N GLY A 595 -21.48 14.24 -20.63
CA GLY A 595 -21.81 12.82 -20.49
C GLY A 595 -20.60 11.88 -20.45
N GLN A 596 -19.50 12.21 -21.15
CA GLN A 596 -18.26 11.42 -21.16
C GLN A 596 -17.31 11.79 -20.02
N MET A 597 -17.56 12.89 -19.30
CA MET A 597 -16.81 13.26 -18.09
C MET A 597 -16.96 12.24 -16.94
N LEU A 598 -17.99 11.38 -17.00
CA LEU A 598 -18.35 10.38 -15.99
C LEU A 598 -17.87 8.96 -16.33
N SER A 599 -17.53 8.68 -17.60
CA SER A 599 -17.00 7.39 -18.04
C SER A 599 -15.58 7.55 -18.59
N THR A 600 -14.61 6.85 -17.99
CA THR A 600 -13.27 6.77 -18.59
C THR A 600 -13.40 5.91 -19.84
N ASP A 601 -13.26 6.46 -21.05
CA ASP A 601 -13.27 5.65 -22.28
C ASP A 601 -12.04 4.73 -22.28
N PRO A 602 -12.20 3.42 -22.04
CA PRO A 602 -11.06 2.52 -22.00
C PRO A 602 -10.48 2.27 -23.39
N TYR A 603 -11.21 2.61 -24.46
CA TYR A 603 -10.75 2.43 -25.83
C TYR A 603 -9.57 3.36 -26.14
N ALA A 604 -9.66 4.64 -25.78
CA ALA A 604 -8.60 5.60 -26.06
C ALA A 604 -7.28 5.23 -25.36
N LYS A 605 -7.32 4.85 -24.07
CA LYS A 605 -6.15 4.32 -23.34
C LYS A 605 -5.56 3.12 -24.06
N ARG A 606 -6.37 2.11 -24.36
CA ARG A 606 -5.88 0.86 -24.96
C ARG A 606 -5.29 1.10 -26.35
N PHE A 607 -5.93 1.95 -27.14
CA PHE A 607 -5.44 2.36 -28.46
C PHE A 607 -4.04 2.96 -28.35
N TRP A 608 -3.87 3.98 -27.50
CA TRP A 608 -2.60 4.68 -27.34
C TRP A 608 -1.52 3.80 -26.73
N GLU A 609 -1.86 2.99 -25.73
CA GLU A 609 -0.96 2.03 -25.12
C GLU A 609 -0.43 1.02 -26.14
N GLN A 610 -1.32 0.39 -26.90
CA GLN A 610 -0.94 -0.57 -27.95
C GLN A 610 -0.16 0.12 -29.07
N ARG A 611 -0.54 1.34 -29.45
CA ARG A 611 0.13 2.10 -30.51
C ARG A 611 1.58 2.40 -30.12
N VAL A 612 1.80 2.98 -28.94
CA VAL A 612 3.15 3.30 -28.46
C VAL A 612 3.97 2.02 -28.32
N LEU A 613 3.43 0.99 -27.67
CA LEU A 613 4.12 -0.29 -27.49
C LEU A 613 4.52 -0.94 -28.83
N ASN A 614 3.63 -0.93 -29.82
CA ASN A 614 3.91 -1.46 -31.15
C ASN A 614 5.00 -0.64 -31.86
N LEU A 615 4.98 0.69 -31.76
CA LEU A 615 6.02 1.55 -32.34
C LEU A 615 7.39 1.26 -31.72
N LEU A 616 7.46 1.15 -30.39
CA LEU A 616 8.69 0.80 -29.67
C LEU A 616 9.23 -0.57 -30.12
N ASN A 617 8.36 -1.57 -30.18
CA ASN A 617 8.72 -2.94 -30.54
C ASN A 617 9.06 -3.14 -32.02
N ASN A 618 8.52 -2.30 -32.91
CA ASN A 618 8.85 -2.35 -34.34
C ASN A 618 10.22 -1.73 -34.65
N ARG A 619 10.67 -0.78 -33.82
CA ARG A 619 11.93 -0.05 -34.04
C ARG A 619 13.10 -0.61 -33.26
N SER A 620 12.83 -1.31 -32.16
CA SER A 620 13.84 -1.89 -31.28
C SER A 620 14.14 -3.34 -31.63
N ALA A 621 15.42 -3.73 -31.52
CA ALA A 621 15.81 -5.14 -31.56
C ALA A 621 15.43 -5.88 -30.25
N GLN A 622 15.30 -5.16 -29.14
CA GLN A 622 14.83 -5.69 -27.85
C GLN A 622 13.36 -5.35 -27.63
N LYS A 623 12.59 -6.28 -27.09
CA LYS A 623 11.19 -6.03 -26.78
C LYS A 623 11.03 -5.13 -25.56
N TYR A 624 10.05 -4.25 -25.63
CA TYR A 624 9.49 -3.49 -24.52
C TYR A 624 8.20 -4.14 -24.06
N THR A 625 7.94 -4.02 -22.76
CA THR A 625 6.67 -4.35 -22.12
C THR A 625 6.09 -3.13 -21.43
N THR A 626 4.76 -3.11 -21.28
CA THR A 626 4.09 -2.13 -20.43
C THR A 626 4.33 -2.49 -18.98
N VAL A 627 4.99 -1.61 -18.23
CA VAL A 627 5.13 -1.73 -16.78
C VAL A 627 3.82 -1.36 -16.10
N TRP A 628 3.25 -0.24 -16.54
CA TRP A 628 2.06 0.33 -15.93
C TRP A 628 1.40 1.36 -16.85
N SER A 629 0.08 1.46 -16.80
CA SER A 629 -0.68 2.50 -17.51
C SER A 629 -2.00 2.83 -16.80
N SER A 630 -2.32 4.11 -16.63
CA SER A 630 -3.57 4.53 -16.00
C SER A 630 -4.06 5.88 -16.50
N GLN A 631 -5.37 6.08 -16.40
CA GLN A 631 -6.07 7.28 -16.85
C GLN A 631 -6.88 7.89 -15.70
N LEU A 632 -6.85 9.21 -15.59
CA LEU A 632 -7.75 10.03 -14.77
C LEU A 632 -8.45 11.04 -15.68
N GLY A 633 -9.71 10.76 -16.04
CA GLY A 633 -10.45 11.61 -16.96
C GLY A 633 -9.68 11.80 -18.28
N GLY A 634 -9.21 13.01 -18.55
CA GLY A 634 -8.43 13.31 -19.75
C GLY A 634 -6.92 13.05 -19.65
N VAL A 635 -6.37 12.71 -18.48
CA VAL A 635 -4.92 12.53 -18.28
C VAL A 635 -4.58 11.04 -18.29
N LEU A 636 -3.65 10.61 -19.12
CA LEU A 636 -3.16 9.24 -19.25
C LEU A 636 -1.65 9.22 -19.04
N LEU A 637 -1.16 8.33 -18.18
CA LEU A 637 0.26 8.08 -18.00
C LEU A 637 0.56 6.62 -18.33
N MET A 638 1.58 6.39 -19.14
CA MET A 638 2.03 5.08 -19.60
C MET A 638 3.53 4.95 -19.36
N PHE A 639 3.95 3.79 -18.86
CA PHE A 639 5.34 3.46 -18.61
C PHE A 639 5.69 2.13 -19.28
N PHE A 640 6.65 2.18 -20.19
CA PHE A 640 7.22 1.05 -20.92
C PHE A 640 8.70 0.90 -20.58
N ILE A 641 9.17 -0.34 -20.49
CA ILE A 641 10.59 -0.64 -20.27
C ILE A 641 10.99 -1.86 -21.10
N LYS A 642 12.28 -1.96 -21.43
CA LYS A 642 12.86 -3.18 -22.05
C LYS A 642 12.59 -4.41 -21.16
N ASP A 643 12.23 -5.53 -21.78
CA ASP A 643 11.93 -6.79 -21.07
C ASP A 643 13.07 -7.26 -20.16
N THR A 644 14.31 -6.98 -20.58
CA THR A 644 15.55 -7.30 -19.84
C THR A 644 15.70 -6.52 -18.53
N ASP A 645 15.03 -5.37 -18.41
CA ASP A 645 15.09 -4.50 -17.24
C ASP A 645 13.83 -4.58 -16.35
N TYR A 646 12.72 -5.11 -16.86
CA TYR A 646 11.47 -5.27 -16.12
C TYR A 646 11.64 -5.96 -14.74
N PRO A 647 12.41 -7.06 -14.57
CA PRO A 647 12.59 -7.72 -13.28
C PRO A 647 13.28 -6.88 -12.19
N LYS A 648 13.92 -5.77 -12.59
CA LYS A 648 14.62 -4.85 -11.67
C LYS A 648 13.68 -3.80 -11.07
N ILE A 649 12.46 -3.68 -11.60
CA ILE A 649 11.44 -2.78 -11.06
C ILE A 649 10.69 -3.48 -9.92
N ARG A 650 10.53 -2.78 -8.79
CA ARG A 650 9.77 -3.23 -7.61
C ARG A 650 8.98 -2.07 -7.02
N HIS A 651 8.03 -2.39 -6.14
CA HIS A 651 7.22 -1.39 -5.41
C HIS A 651 6.55 -0.39 -6.34
N ILE A 652 5.88 -0.90 -7.38
CA ILE A 652 5.11 -0.05 -8.30
C ILE A 652 3.82 0.34 -7.59
N GLU A 653 3.66 1.63 -7.35
CA GLU A 653 2.52 2.20 -6.67
C GLU A 653 2.03 3.42 -7.45
N ALA A 654 0.74 3.71 -7.41
CA ALA A 654 0.19 4.81 -8.18
C ALA A 654 -0.90 5.52 -7.41
N ASP A 655 -0.96 6.83 -7.62
CA ASP A 655 -2.01 7.65 -7.05
C ASP A 655 -2.42 8.74 -8.05
N VAL A 656 -3.68 9.17 -7.94
CA VAL A 656 -4.32 10.10 -8.86
C VAL A 656 -5.00 11.21 -8.06
N LYS A 657 -4.84 12.47 -8.49
CA LYS A 657 -5.47 13.60 -7.82
C LYS A 657 -6.23 14.49 -8.79
N LYS A 658 -7.55 14.59 -8.60
CA LYS A 658 -8.41 15.55 -9.32
C LYS A 658 -8.22 16.96 -8.74
N THR A 659 -8.20 17.97 -9.60
CA THR A 659 -8.12 19.40 -9.21
C THR A 659 -9.26 20.25 -9.78
N GLY A 660 -9.99 19.76 -10.79
CA GLY A 660 -11.11 20.50 -11.41
C GLY A 660 -12.26 20.80 -10.43
N PHE A 661 -12.77 22.04 -10.44
CA PHE A 661 -13.82 22.53 -9.52
C PHE A 661 -13.58 22.19 -8.04
N GLY A 662 -12.36 22.40 -7.53
CA GLY A 662 -12.03 22.07 -6.14
C GLY A 662 -11.96 20.57 -5.84
N GLY A 663 -11.81 19.73 -6.87
CA GLY A 663 -11.71 18.27 -6.77
C GLY A 663 -12.93 17.50 -7.28
N MET A 664 -14.00 18.20 -7.70
CA MET A 664 -15.27 17.62 -8.13
C MET A 664 -15.24 17.04 -9.56
N THR A 665 -14.39 17.54 -10.46
CA THR A 665 -14.35 17.07 -11.87
C THR A 665 -13.03 16.40 -12.23
N SER A 666 -13.09 15.39 -13.12
CA SER A 666 -11.96 14.56 -13.57
C SER A 666 -11.14 15.16 -14.73
N ASN A 667 -11.54 16.33 -15.25
CA ASN A 667 -10.95 16.95 -16.44
C ASN A 667 -9.59 17.64 -16.20
N LYS A 668 -9.21 17.84 -14.93
CA LYS A 668 -7.96 18.44 -14.49
C LYS A 668 -7.45 17.70 -13.27
N GLY A 669 -6.14 17.54 -13.17
CA GLY A 669 -5.54 16.75 -12.12
C GLY A 669 -4.20 16.15 -12.52
N ALA A 670 -3.79 15.12 -11.80
CA ALA A 670 -2.56 14.40 -12.07
C ALA A 670 -2.73 12.89 -11.89
N VAL A 671 -1.96 12.15 -12.69
CA VAL A 671 -1.70 10.72 -12.55
C VAL A 671 -0.24 10.56 -12.17
N SER A 672 0.05 9.80 -11.12
CA SER A 672 1.41 9.56 -10.66
C SER A 672 1.71 8.09 -10.45
N ILE A 673 2.98 7.74 -10.64
CA ILE A 673 3.54 6.42 -10.36
C ILE A 673 4.82 6.58 -9.54
N SER A 674 4.93 5.83 -8.46
CA SER A 674 6.14 5.57 -7.70
C SER A 674 6.64 4.18 -8.04
N PHE A 675 7.95 4.04 -8.23
CA PHE A 675 8.56 2.73 -8.40
C PHE A 675 10.01 2.74 -7.94
N ARG A 676 10.55 1.55 -7.69
CA ARG A 676 11.96 1.35 -7.38
C ARG A 676 12.63 0.57 -8.50
N TYR A 677 13.67 1.13 -9.10
CA TYR A 677 14.58 0.38 -9.94
C TYR A 677 15.78 -0.04 -9.09
N ASN A 678 15.88 -1.34 -8.77
CA ASN A 678 16.81 -1.88 -7.79
C ASN A 678 16.77 -1.15 -6.44
N ALA A 679 17.81 -0.36 -6.12
CA ALA A 679 17.91 0.38 -4.86
C ALA A 679 17.40 1.82 -4.94
N THR A 680 17.14 2.33 -6.16
CA THR A 680 16.84 3.74 -6.43
C THR A 680 15.35 3.96 -6.66
N SER A 681 14.78 4.98 -6.03
CA SER A 681 13.35 5.31 -6.08
C SER A 681 13.06 6.45 -7.05
N PHE A 682 12.00 6.27 -7.85
CA PHE A 682 11.55 7.21 -8.87
C PHE A 682 10.08 7.56 -8.63
N CYS A 683 9.71 8.81 -8.92
CA CYS A 683 8.32 9.24 -9.00
C CYS A 683 8.08 10.02 -10.29
N ILE A 684 7.07 9.61 -11.05
CA ILE A 684 6.68 10.25 -12.29
C ILE A 684 5.27 10.80 -12.12
N VAL A 685 5.05 12.04 -12.54
CA VAL A 685 3.76 12.71 -12.47
C VAL A 685 3.40 13.28 -13.85
N ALA A 686 2.26 12.88 -14.40
CA ALA A 686 1.63 13.52 -15.55
C ALA A 686 0.46 14.37 -15.06
N ALA A 687 0.38 15.65 -15.44
CA ALA A 687 -0.64 16.56 -14.93
C ALA A 687 -1.27 17.43 -16.02
N HIS A 688 -2.55 17.75 -15.85
CA HIS A 688 -3.27 18.74 -16.63
C HIS A 688 -3.86 19.78 -15.68
N LEU A 689 -3.26 20.97 -15.66
CA LEU A 689 -3.60 22.05 -14.72
C LEU A 689 -4.63 23.04 -15.29
N ALA A 690 -5.18 23.89 -14.43
CA ALA A 690 -6.19 24.88 -14.80
C ALA A 690 -5.82 25.76 -16.01
N ALA A 691 -6.71 25.81 -17.00
CA ALA A 691 -6.57 26.64 -18.20
C ALA A 691 -6.94 28.11 -17.95
N GLY A 692 -6.55 28.99 -18.87
CA GLY A 692 -6.91 30.42 -18.87
C GLY A 692 -5.74 31.34 -18.51
N LEU A 693 -5.65 32.50 -19.18
CA LEU A 693 -4.52 33.42 -19.05
C LEU A 693 -4.34 33.95 -17.62
N GLU A 694 -5.45 34.36 -16.98
CA GLU A 694 -5.45 34.99 -15.66
C GLU A 694 -5.35 33.99 -14.49
N ASN A 695 -5.48 32.69 -14.75
CA ASN A 695 -5.63 31.65 -13.73
C ASN A 695 -4.29 31.15 -13.14
N VAL A 696 -3.31 32.04 -12.94
CA VAL A 696 -1.99 31.69 -12.40
C VAL A 696 -2.10 31.12 -10.98
N GLU A 697 -2.86 31.81 -10.11
CA GLU A 697 -3.12 31.36 -8.73
C GLU A 697 -3.83 30.01 -8.69
N GLN A 698 -4.76 29.76 -9.61
CA GLN A 698 -5.44 28.47 -9.68
C GLN A 698 -4.47 27.34 -10.07
N ARG A 699 -3.57 27.55 -11.03
CA ARG A 699 -2.53 26.57 -11.39
C ARG A 699 -1.58 26.31 -10.23
N HIS A 700 -1.20 27.35 -9.50
CA HIS A 700 -0.41 27.21 -8.29
C HIS A 700 -1.13 26.38 -7.20
N ASN A 701 -2.43 26.61 -7.01
CA ASN A 701 -3.26 25.82 -6.10
C ASN A 701 -3.41 24.36 -6.57
N ASP A 702 -3.54 24.11 -7.87
CA ASP A 702 -3.55 22.76 -8.44
C ASP A 702 -2.22 22.05 -8.13
N TYR A 703 -1.07 22.71 -8.39
CA TYR A 703 0.26 22.21 -8.03
C TYR A 703 0.34 21.86 -6.54
N LYS A 704 -0.03 22.78 -5.64
CA LYS A 704 0.00 22.57 -4.19
C LYS A 704 -0.88 21.39 -3.78
N THR A 705 -2.07 21.28 -4.38
CA THR A 705 -3.02 20.21 -4.12
C THR A 705 -2.46 18.86 -4.54
N ILE A 706 -1.87 18.76 -5.73
CA ILE A 706 -1.24 17.54 -6.23
C ILE A 706 -0.04 17.16 -5.35
N PHE A 707 0.87 18.10 -5.11
CA PHE A 707 2.10 17.86 -4.36
C PHE A 707 1.87 17.45 -2.89
N LYS A 708 0.80 17.96 -2.27
CA LYS A 708 0.45 17.65 -0.87
C LYS A 708 -0.31 16.33 -0.72
N ASN A 709 -1.18 16.00 -1.68
CA ASN A 709 -2.17 14.95 -1.50
C ASN A 709 -1.85 13.65 -2.23
N ILE A 710 -0.97 13.66 -3.25
CA ILE A 710 -0.47 12.42 -3.83
C ILE A 710 0.36 11.68 -2.79
N ARG A 711 -0.07 10.46 -2.45
CA ARG A 711 0.53 9.63 -1.41
C ARG A 711 0.64 8.18 -1.86
N PHE A 712 1.79 7.62 -1.56
CA PHE A 712 2.12 6.22 -1.77
C PHE A 712 2.11 5.49 -0.42
N SER A 713 2.32 4.18 -0.44
CA SER A 713 2.33 3.31 0.73
C SER A 713 3.29 3.81 1.80
N LYS A 714 2.97 3.49 3.05
CA LYS A 714 3.75 3.91 4.24
C LYS A 714 3.89 5.45 4.36
N GLY A 715 3.04 6.22 3.68
CA GLY A 715 3.01 7.67 3.72
C GLY A 715 4.11 8.35 2.90
N GLN A 716 4.79 7.65 1.99
CA GLN A 716 5.77 8.24 1.08
C GLN A 716 5.07 9.26 0.15
N ARG A 717 5.70 10.42 -0.09
CA ARG A 717 5.18 11.48 -0.96
C ARG A 717 6.10 11.68 -2.15
N ILE A 718 5.65 12.46 -3.15
CA ILE A 718 6.42 12.82 -4.36
C ILE A 718 7.86 13.24 -4.00
N LYS A 719 8.04 14.12 -3.03
CA LYS A 719 9.36 14.66 -2.64
C LYS A 719 10.32 13.67 -1.97
N ASP A 720 9.83 12.50 -1.56
CA ASP A 720 10.58 11.51 -0.78
C ASP A 720 11.29 10.48 -1.69
N HIS A 721 11.38 10.75 -2.99
CA HIS A 721 12.05 9.90 -3.99
C HIS A 721 13.43 10.46 -4.38
N ASP A 722 14.32 9.58 -4.83
CA ASP A 722 15.66 9.96 -5.29
C ASP A 722 15.60 10.76 -6.61
N ALA A 723 14.64 10.43 -7.47
CA ALA A 723 14.35 11.10 -8.74
C ALA A 723 12.85 11.37 -8.91
N VAL A 724 12.51 12.58 -9.35
CA VAL A 724 11.14 12.97 -9.69
C VAL A 724 11.11 13.61 -11.07
N ILE A 725 10.20 13.17 -11.93
CA ILE A 725 9.90 13.82 -13.22
C ILE A 725 8.43 14.23 -13.21
N TRP A 726 8.17 15.49 -13.47
CA TRP A 726 6.82 16.05 -13.54
C TRP A 726 6.59 16.65 -14.91
N MET A 727 5.66 16.10 -15.66
CA MET A 727 5.34 16.49 -17.03
C MET A 727 3.86 16.75 -17.22
N GLY A 728 3.49 17.45 -18.29
CA GLY A 728 2.11 17.61 -18.69
C GLY A 728 1.77 18.93 -19.35
N ASP A 729 0.48 19.12 -19.62
CA ASP A 729 -0.11 20.44 -19.94
C ASP A 729 -0.34 21.22 -18.63
N PHE A 730 0.67 22.01 -18.26
CA PHE A 730 0.59 22.87 -17.09
C PHE A 730 -0.19 24.16 -17.35
N ASN A 731 -0.60 24.42 -18.59
CA ASN A 731 -1.45 25.54 -18.98
C ASN A 731 -0.95 26.95 -18.61
N TYR A 732 0.32 27.10 -18.21
CA TYR A 732 0.95 28.41 -18.03
C TYR A 732 1.10 29.13 -19.37
N ARG A 733 1.01 30.45 -19.34
CA ARG A 733 0.91 31.31 -20.53
C ARG A 733 2.04 32.34 -20.59
N ILE A 734 2.12 33.05 -21.71
CA ILE A 734 3.03 34.18 -21.90
C ILE A 734 2.28 35.48 -21.62
N LEU A 735 2.81 36.29 -20.70
CA LEU A 735 2.24 37.59 -20.31
C LEU A 735 2.69 38.70 -21.27
N MET A 736 2.22 38.62 -22.51
CA MET A 736 2.51 39.57 -23.60
C MET A 736 1.33 39.60 -24.57
N ASN A 737 1.15 40.70 -25.32
CA ASN A 737 0.09 40.77 -26.33
C ASN A 737 0.37 39.83 -27.52
N ASN A 738 -0.68 39.45 -28.26
CA ASN A 738 -0.57 38.43 -29.31
C ASN A 738 0.35 38.85 -30.47
N GLU A 739 0.29 40.11 -30.88
CA GLU A 739 1.10 40.64 -31.99
C GLU A 739 2.59 40.56 -31.70
N ASP A 740 3.01 40.99 -30.50
CA ASP A 740 4.40 40.89 -30.07
C ASP A 740 4.86 39.44 -29.90
N VAL A 741 3.99 38.57 -29.37
CA VAL A 741 4.32 37.14 -29.23
C VAL A 741 4.59 36.53 -30.60
N ARG A 742 3.70 36.73 -31.57
CA ARG A 742 3.87 36.21 -32.93
C ARG A 742 5.11 36.80 -33.61
N ARG A 743 5.34 38.11 -33.48
CA ARG A 743 6.53 38.77 -34.01
C ARG A 743 7.83 38.17 -33.45
N LEU A 744 7.89 37.90 -32.14
CA LEU A 744 9.07 37.30 -31.52
C LEU A 744 9.25 35.83 -31.92
N ILE A 745 8.16 35.09 -32.14
CA ILE A 745 8.22 33.74 -32.70
C ILE A 745 8.82 33.76 -34.11
N ASP A 746 8.36 34.68 -34.97
CA ASP A 746 8.87 34.83 -36.35
C ASP A 746 10.36 35.22 -36.37
N LEU A 747 10.82 35.96 -35.36
CA LEU A 747 12.23 36.32 -35.17
C LEU A 747 13.08 35.20 -34.52
N GLY A 748 12.46 34.13 -34.02
CA GLY A 748 13.15 33.08 -33.26
C GLY A 748 13.66 33.53 -31.88
N ASP A 749 13.16 34.66 -31.34
CA ASP A 749 13.59 35.20 -30.05
C ASP A 749 12.78 34.59 -28.89
N TYR A 750 13.04 33.31 -28.63
CA TYR A 750 12.41 32.57 -27.53
C TYR A 750 12.89 33.04 -26.16
N THR A 751 14.07 33.67 -26.08
CA THR A 751 14.61 34.19 -24.81
C THR A 751 13.75 35.32 -24.27
N SER A 752 13.40 36.29 -25.12
CA SER A 752 12.52 37.40 -24.74
C SER A 752 11.11 36.93 -24.37
N LEU A 753 10.58 35.91 -25.06
CA LEU A 753 9.31 35.28 -24.73
C LEU A 753 9.35 34.59 -23.36
N PHE A 754 10.42 33.83 -23.09
CA PHE A 754 10.57 33.06 -21.84
C PHE A 754 10.68 33.95 -20.59
N GLN A 755 11.19 35.18 -20.73
CA GLN A 755 11.16 36.17 -19.62
C GLN A 755 9.73 36.55 -19.20
N LYS A 756 8.75 36.39 -20.09
CA LYS A 756 7.33 36.67 -19.85
C LYS A 756 6.51 35.39 -19.61
N ASP A 757 7.15 34.24 -19.54
CA ASP A 757 6.50 32.97 -19.23
C ASP A 757 6.09 32.89 -17.75
N GLN A 758 4.82 32.56 -17.51
CA GLN A 758 4.27 32.51 -16.16
C GLN A 758 4.89 31.39 -15.30
N LEU A 759 5.21 30.23 -15.87
CA LEU A 759 5.80 29.13 -15.11
C LEU A 759 7.20 29.49 -14.64
N ASN A 760 8.02 30.04 -15.54
CA ASN A 760 9.35 30.53 -15.22
C ASN A 760 9.33 31.57 -14.09
N GLN A 761 8.40 32.52 -14.15
CA GLN A 761 8.21 33.52 -13.07
C GLN A 761 7.83 32.87 -11.74
N GLN A 762 6.91 31.89 -11.76
CA GLN A 762 6.45 31.16 -10.57
C GLN A 762 7.53 30.25 -9.96
N MET A 763 8.38 29.65 -10.79
CA MET A 763 9.52 28.85 -10.33
C MET A 763 10.63 29.73 -9.76
N THR A 764 10.92 30.86 -10.42
CA THR A 764 11.93 31.83 -9.99
C THR A 764 11.55 32.49 -8.66
N SER A 765 10.26 32.78 -8.44
CA SER A 765 9.78 33.29 -7.15
C SER A 765 9.72 32.22 -6.05
N GLY A 766 9.85 30.94 -6.40
CA GLY A 766 9.76 29.81 -5.47
C GLY A 766 8.34 29.45 -5.05
N GLU A 767 7.31 29.99 -5.72
CA GLU A 767 5.90 29.72 -5.41
C GLU A 767 5.47 28.34 -5.90
N SER A 768 5.79 28.01 -7.16
CA SER A 768 5.40 26.74 -7.79
C SER A 768 6.64 25.93 -8.16
N PHE A 769 6.58 24.61 -7.98
CA PHE A 769 7.67 23.66 -8.29
C PHE A 769 9.05 24.03 -7.70
N PRO A 770 9.17 24.29 -6.38
CA PRO A 770 10.45 24.60 -5.77
C PRO A 770 11.42 23.41 -5.91
N TYR A 771 12.68 23.72 -6.24
CA TYR A 771 13.78 22.77 -6.46
C TYR A 771 13.61 21.84 -7.67
N PHE A 772 12.63 22.11 -8.54
CA PHE A 772 12.59 21.49 -9.85
C PHE A 772 13.45 22.28 -10.83
N HIS A 773 13.99 21.56 -11.80
CA HIS A 773 14.80 22.09 -12.88
C HIS A 773 14.07 21.87 -14.21
N GLU A 774 14.12 22.88 -15.07
CA GLU A 774 13.71 22.82 -16.46
C GLU A 774 14.93 23.17 -17.34
N MET A 775 15.22 22.33 -18.34
CA MET A 775 16.26 22.67 -19.32
C MET A 775 15.81 23.88 -20.16
N PRO A 776 16.72 24.77 -20.60
CA PRO A 776 16.34 25.92 -21.41
C PRO A 776 15.52 25.54 -22.64
N ILE A 777 14.40 26.24 -22.86
CA ILE A 777 13.51 26.00 -24.00
C ILE A 777 14.09 26.68 -25.23
N THR A 778 14.37 25.86 -26.25
CA THR A 778 14.94 26.29 -27.53
C THR A 778 13.99 26.08 -28.71
N PHE A 779 12.73 25.80 -28.42
CA PHE A 779 11.66 25.54 -29.39
C PHE A 779 10.50 26.53 -29.25
N PRO A 780 9.71 26.77 -30.32
CA PRO A 780 8.61 27.72 -30.29
C PRO A 780 7.46 27.28 -29.35
N PRO A 781 6.57 28.20 -28.95
CA PRO A 781 5.37 27.87 -28.18
C PRO A 781 4.56 26.72 -28.76
N THR A 782 4.21 25.74 -27.93
CA THR A 782 3.57 24.48 -28.34
C THR A 782 2.05 24.57 -28.42
N TYR A 783 1.48 25.69 -28.03
CA TYR A 783 0.05 26.03 -28.08
C TYR A 783 -0.11 27.45 -28.61
N LYS A 784 -1.17 27.85 -29.30
CA LYS A 784 -2.30 27.08 -29.80
C LYS A 784 -2.31 27.11 -31.32
N PHE A 785 -2.37 25.96 -31.97
CA PHE A 785 -2.39 25.83 -33.43
C PHE A 785 -3.81 25.63 -33.97
N ASP A 786 -4.04 26.02 -35.22
CA ASP A 786 -5.20 25.54 -35.96
C ASP A 786 -4.96 24.06 -36.31
N PRO A 787 -5.85 23.12 -35.90
CA PRO A 787 -5.63 21.69 -36.12
C PRO A 787 -5.38 21.34 -37.60
N GLY A 788 -4.38 20.50 -37.84
CA GLY A 788 -3.94 20.09 -39.18
C GLY A 788 -2.94 21.06 -39.83
N THR A 789 -2.56 22.14 -39.17
CA THR A 789 -1.67 23.18 -39.74
C THR A 789 -0.51 23.52 -38.80
N LYS A 790 0.50 24.24 -39.32
CA LYS A 790 1.56 24.88 -38.52
C LYS A 790 1.22 26.33 -38.13
N THR A 791 0.00 26.78 -38.43
CA THR A 791 -0.45 28.15 -38.18
C THR A 791 -1.02 28.26 -36.77
N TYR A 792 -0.61 29.30 -36.03
CA TYR A 792 -1.19 29.61 -34.72
C TYR A 792 -2.61 30.18 -34.84
N ASP A 793 -3.47 29.81 -33.88
CA ASP A 793 -4.92 30.06 -33.78
C ASP A 793 -5.39 31.31 -34.53
N THR A 794 -6.12 31.10 -35.63
CA THR A 794 -6.78 32.15 -36.42
C THR A 794 -8.27 32.27 -36.13
N SER A 795 -8.79 31.53 -35.13
CA SER A 795 -10.19 31.64 -34.73
C SER A 795 -10.51 33.03 -34.17
N GLU A 796 -11.80 33.35 -34.04
CA GLU A 796 -12.25 34.61 -33.43
C GLU A 796 -11.65 34.88 -32.04
N LYS A 797 -11.26 33.82 -31.32
CA LYS A 797 -10.65 33.93 -29.99
C LYS A 797 -9.18 34.35 -30.02
N MET A 798 -8.50 34.22 -31.18
CA MET A 798 -7.10 34.58 -31.42
C MET A 798 -6.23 34.33 -30.18
N ARG A 799 -6.16 33.06 -29.71
CA ARG A 799 -5.41 32.78 -28.48
C ARG A 799 -3.93 33.08 -28.67
N ILE A 800 -3.33 33.65 -27.63
CA ILE A 800 -1.90 33.98 -27.60
C ILE A 800 -1.11 32.67 -27.54
N PRO A 801 -0.09 32.47 -28.39
CA PRO A 801 0.78 31.32 -28.30
C PRO A 801 1.45 31.21 -26.91
N ALA A 802 1.58 29.99 -26.39
CA ALA A 802 2.20 29.71 -25.11
C ALA A 802 2.87 28.33 -25.07
N TRP A 803 3.83 28.17 -24.16
CA TRP A 803 4.36 26.86 -23.81
C TRP A 803 3.57 26.27 -22.64
N THR A 804 2.47 25.63 -22.98
CA THR A 804 1.60 24.95 -22.03
C THR A 804 2.17 23.60 -21.61
N ASP A 805 2.85 22.92 -22.52
CA ASP A 805 3.36 21.55 -22.38
C ASP A 805 4.80 21.58 -21.85
N ARG A 806 5.04 20.96 -20.69
CA ARG A 806 6.24 21.19 -19.87
C ARG A 806 6.77 19.89 -19.26
N ILE A 807 8.09 19.80 -19.06
CA ILE A 807 8.73 18.66 -18.38
C ILE A 807 9.79 19.17 -17.41
N LEU A 808 9.56 18.92 -16.13
CA LEU A 808 10.41 19.33 -15.02
C LEU A 808 11.03 18.10 -14.35
N SER A 809 12.22 18.25 -13.79
CA SER A 809 12.91 17.18 -13.07
C SER A 809 13.47 17.63 -11.73
N LYS A 810 13.65 16.68 -10.81
CA LYS A 810 14.27 16.90 -9.51
C LYS A 810 15.01 15.65 -9.06
N GLY A 811 16.21 15.81 -8.52
CA GLY A 811 17.02 14.72 -7.96
C GLY A 811 18.45 14.75 -8.50
N GLU A 812 19.44 14.61 -7.63
CA GLU A 812 20.87 14.70 -7.99
C GLU A 812 21.34 13.55 -8.90
N ILE A 813 20.56 12.46 -8.96
CA ILE A 813 20.87 11.31 -9.79
C ILE A 813 20.45 11.48 -11.26
N LEU A 814 19.63 12.48 -11.58
CA LEU A 814 19.11 12.74 -12.92
C LEU A 814 19.97 13.78 -13.63
N THR A 815 20.41 13.45 -14.83
CA THR A 815 21.00 14.39 -15.79
C THR A 815 20.10 14.47 -17.01
N GLN A 816 19.50 15.64 -17.27
CA GLN A 816 18.70 15.83 -18.48
C GLN A 816 19.64 16.00 -19.69
N LEU A 817 19.40 15.23 -20.75
CA LEU A 817 20.25 15.17 -21.94
C LEU A 817 19.70 16.03 -23.08
N SER A 818 18.38 16.03 -23.27
CA SER A 818 17.72 16.81 -24.32
C SER A 818 16.37 17.35 -23.87
N TYR A 819 15.91 18.39 -24.54
CA TYR A 819 14.57 18.95 -24.38
C TYR A 819 14.06 19.53 -25.71
N GLY A 820 12.96 19.00 -26.22
CA GLY A 820 12.46 19.34 -27.56
C GLY A 820 10.99 19.04 -27.76
N TYR A 821 10.53 19.17 -29.00
CA TYR A 821 9.14 18.98 -29.40
C TYR A 821 9.04 18.25 -30.75
N GLY A 822 7.89 17.64 -31.04
CA GLY A 822 7.58 17.06 -32.35
C GLY A 822 6.86 18.07 -33.24
N GLU A 823 7.53 18.58 -34.27
CA GLU A 823 7.01 19.70 -35.06
C GLU A 823 5.91 19.28 -36.04
N ASN A 824 6.07 18.11 -36.67
CA ASN A 824 5.20 17.66 -37.78
C ASN A 824 4.01 16.81 -37.32
N ILE A 825 3.70 16.81 -36.03
CA ILE A 825 2.52 16.14 -35.48
C ILE A 825 1.40 17.18 -35.36
N LEU A 826 0.51 17.20 -36.36
CA LEU A 826 -0.39 18.34 -36.61
C LEU A 826 -1.85 18.12 -36.19
N PHE A 827 -2.25 16.90 -35.82
CA PHE A 827 -3.67 16.59 -35.58
C PHE A 827 -4.26 17.23 -34.32
N SER A 828 -3.42 17.75 -33.43
CA SER A 828 -3.80 18.49 -32.22
C SER A 828 -3.54 19.99 -32.39
N ASP A 829 -4.25 20.81 -31.62
CA ASP A 829 -3.91 22.24 -31.45
C ASP A 829 -2.68 22.45 -30.54
N HIS A 830 -2.11 21.37 -30.01
CA HIS A 830 -0.82 21.33 -29.31
C HIS A 830 0.27 20.65 -30.14
N ARG A 831 1.52 20.78 -29.69
CA ARG A 831 2.66 19.97 -30.15
C ARG A 831 3.21 19.13 -28.99
N PRO A 832 3.55 17.85 -29.24
CA PRO A 832 4.12 16.98 -28.22
C PRO A 832 5.51 17.46 -27.80
N VAL A 833 5.81 17.39 -26.51
CA VAL A 833 7.10 17.77 -25.92
C VAL A 833 7.79 16.52 -25.39
N TYR A 834 9.12 16.46 -25.49
CA TYR A 834 9.92 15.38 -24.93
C TYR A 834 11.14 15.91 -24.19
N ALA A 835 11.58 15.15 -23.19
CA ALA A 835 12.85 15.30 -22.51
C ALA A 835 13.47 13.91 -22.35
N THR A 836 14.80 13.85 -22.42
CA THR A 836 15.53 12.61 -22.15
C THR A 836 16.43 12.78 -20.95
N PHE A 837 16.60 11.70 -20.19
CA PHE A 837 17.36 11.70 -18.95
C PHE A 837 18.30 10.52 -18.87
N GLU A 838 19.41 10.76 -18.19
CA GLU A 838 20.33 9.77 -17.70
C GLU A 838 20.21 9.70 -16.18
N ALA A 839 20.03 8.50 -15.62
CA ALA A 839 19.97 8.29 -14.17
C ALA A 839 21.09 7.34 -13.70
N LEU A 840 21.85 7.77 -12.70
CA LEU A 840 22.85 6.91 -12.04
C LEU A 840 22.17 6.04 -10.99
N VAL A 841 22.07 4.73 -11.26
CA VAL A 841 21.37 3.77 -10.41
C VAL A 841 22.32 2.74 -9.79
N THR A 842 22.06 2.39 -8.53
CA THR A 842 22.81 1.32 -7.86
C THR A 842 22.15 -0.03 -8.13
N VAL A 843 22.86 -0.88 -8.86
CA VAL A 843 22.40 -2.22 -9.25
C VAL A 843 23.02 -3.27 -8.34
N VAL A 844 22.20 -4.22 -7.90
CA VAL A 844 22.65 -5.43 -7.22
C VAL A 844 22.80 -6.51 -8.29
N ASP A 845 24.00 -7.06 -8.45
CA ASP A 845 24.21 -8.26 -9.26
C ASP A 845 23.63 -9.46 -8.49
N GLU A 846 22.33 -9.70 -8.67
CA GLU A 846 21.62 -10.75 -7.95
C GLU A 846 22.19 -12.14 -8.28
N ALA A 847 22.70 -12.37 -9.50
CA ALA A 847 23.33 -13.63 -9.86
C ALA A 847 24.66 -13.84 -9.12
N LYS A 848 25.50 -12.81 -9.04
CA LYS A 848 26.76 -12.85 -8.29
C LYS A 848 26.50 -12.93 -6.79
N LYS A 849 25.57 -12.15 -6.26
CA LYS A 849 25.14 -12.20 -4.86
C LYS A 849 24.59 -13.58 -4.51
N SER A 850 23.75 -14.17 -5.37
CA SER A 850 23.21 -15.53 -5.19
C SER A 850 24.32 -16.58 -5.24
N ARG A 851 25.20 -16.57 -6.25
CA ARG A 851 26.36 -17.49 -6.32
C ARG A 851 27.27 -17.35 -5.11
N MET A 852 27.53 -16.12 -4.66
CA MET A 852 28.32 -15.87 -3.45
C MET A 852 27.58 -16.42 -2.22
N PHE A 853 26.29 -16.14 -2.08
CA PHE A 853 25.45 -16.70 -1.02
C PHE A 853 25.54 -18.23 -1.03
N SER A 854 25.26 -18.92 -2.14
CA SER A 854 25.29 -20.38 -2.25
C SER A 854 26.68 -20.93 -1.93
N ARG A 855 27.75 -20.34 -2.47
CA ARG A 855 29.11 -20.79 -2.15
C ARG A 855 29.46 -20.64 -0.67
N ILE A 856 29.04 -19.54 -0.04
CA ILE A 856 29.25 -19.32 1.40
C ILE A 856 28.38 -20.30 2.18
N HIS A 857 27.12 -20.46 1.78
CA HIS A 857 26.15 -21.38 2.37
C HIS A 857 26.68 -22.81 2.35
N ASP A 858 27.06 -23.35 1.19
CA ASP A 858 27.55 -24.73 1.04
C ASP A 858 28.82 -24.98 1.85
N LYS A 859 29.76 -24.02 1.84
CA LYS A 859 30.97 -24.12 2.67
C LYS A 859 30.66 -24.14 4.16
N VAL A 860 29.75 -23.27 4.62
CA VAL A 860 29.35 -23.20 6.02
C VAL A 860 28.56 -24.45 6.39
N THR A 861 27.61 -24.90 5.58
CA THR A 861 26.82 -26.13 5.77
C THR A 861 27.70 -27.38 5.80
N ALA A 862 28.67 -27.51 4.89
CA ALA A 862 29.63 -28.62 4.90
C ALA A 862 30.55 -28.61 6.13
N LYS A 863 30.92 -27.42 6.62
CA LYS A 863 31.65 -27.30 7.89
C LYS A 863 30.77 -27.70 9.07
N LEU A 864 29.49 -27.31 9.06
CA LEU A 864 28.53 -27.63 10.11
C LEU A 864 28.14 -29.11 10.13
N SER A 865 28.14 -29.82 8.99
CA SER A 865 27.78 -31.24 8.96
C SER A 865 28.78 -32.15 9.68
N ALA A 866 30.02 -31.69 9.84
CA ALA A 866 31.07 -32.37 10.60
C ALA A 866 31.03 -32.08 12.11
N LEU A 867 30.17 -31.16 12.55
CA LEU A 867 30.09 -30.71 13.94
C LEU A 867 28.86 -31.29 14.64
N ASP A 868 28.97 -31.54 15.94
CA ASP A 868 27.81 -31.83 16.78
C ASP A 868 26.98 -30.56 17.07
N GLU A 869 25.81 -30.71 17.68
CA GLU A 869 24.91 -29.56 17.93
C GLU A 869 25.51 -28.51 18.88
N ASN A 870 26.34 -28.90 19.85
CA ASN A 870 26.99 -27.94 20.76
C ASN A 870 28.10 -27.18 20.05
N GLU A 871 28.84 -27.87 19.18
CA GLU A 871 29.89 -27.29 18.34
C GLU A 871 29.33 -26.32 17.29
N LYS A 872 28.18 -26.65 16.68
CA LYS A 872 27.45 -25.73 15.78
C LYS A 872 27.01 -24.45 16.49
N GLU A 873 26.47 -24.56 17.70
CA GLU A 873 26.08 -23.38 18.50
C GLU A 873 27.30 -22.48 18.81
N ALA A 874 28.43 -23.08 19.21
CA ALA A 874 29.68 -22.35 19.45
C ALA A 874 30.23 -21.68 18.18
N PHE A 875 30.10 -22.33 17.01
CA PHE A 875 30.51 -21.78 15.72
C PHE A 875 29.74 -20.50 15.37
N PHE A 876 28.42 -20.47 15.59
CA PHE A 876 27.60 -19.29 15.29
C PHE A 876 27.78 -18.12 16.28
N ASP A 877 28.15 -18.39 17.54
CA ASP A 877 28.42 -17.38 18.56
C ASP A 877 29.82 -16.71 18.42
N GLY A 878 30.68 -17.25 17.55
CA GLY A 878 32.02 -16.73 17.28
C GLY A 878 32.04 -15.28 16.77
N LYS A 879 32.97 -14.47 17.29
CA LYS A 879 33.19 -13.08 16.80
C LYS A 879 33.99 -13.02 15.50
N GLU A 880 34.84 -13.99 15.23
CA GLU A 880 35.68 -14.04 14.03
C GLU A 880 34.98 -14.81 12.90
N ILE A 881 34.90 -14.22 11.71
CA ILE A 881 34.39 -14.89 10.51
C ILE A 881 35.60 -15.46 9.77
N TYR A 882 35.92 -16.73 9.98
CA TYR A 882 36.99 -17.41 9.25
C TYR A 882 36.40 -18.59 8.46
N ILE A 883 36.35 -18.44 7.14
CA ILE A 883 36.04 -19.52 6.21
C ILE A 883 37.28 -19.78 5.37
N GLU A 884 37.92 -20.92 5.62
CA GLU A 884 39.12 -21.37 4.92
C GLU A 884 38.89 -21.45 3.39
N GLY A 885 39.85 -20.95 2.61
CA GLY A 885 39.80 -20.99 1.14
C GLY A 885 38.81 -20.03 0.47
N LEU A 886 38.36 -18.97 1.15
CA LEU A 886 37.77 -17.77 0.54
C LEU A 886 38.79 -16.64 0.68
N ASP A 887 39.16 -16.01 -0.42
CA ASP A 887 40.22 -15.00 -0.46
C ASP A 887 39.84 -13.79 0.42
N THR A 888 40.34 -13.78 1.66
CA THR A 888 40.10 -12.74 2.67
C THR A 888 41.03 -11.55 2.49
N ALA A 889 41.95 -11.61 1.52
CA ALA A 889 42.95 -10.58 1.23
C ALA A 889 42.34 -9.23 0.79
N SER A 890 41.07 -9.20 0.38
CA SER A 890 40.33 -7.97 0.01
C SER A 890 39.56 -7.31 1.18
N ILE A 891 39.51 -7.93 2.36
CA ILE A 891 38.60 -7.53 3.45
C ILE A 891 39.29 -6.65 4.52
N ILE A 892 40.62 -6.49 4.45
CA ILE A 892 41.35 -5.57 5.33
C ILE A 892 41.32 -4.16 4.70
N PRO A 893 40.74 -3.14 5.35
CA PRO A 893 40.94 -1.76 4.92
C PRO A 893 42.44 -1.49 4.93
N LYS A 894 43.02 -1.06 3.80
CA LYS A 894 44.45 -0.71 3.67
C LYS A 894 44.92 0.36 4.69
N SER A 895 44.02 0.95 5.48
CA SER A 895 44.34 1.84 6.60
C SER A 895 44.71 1.11 7.90
N ALA A 896 44.56 -0.21 8.01
CA ALA A 896 44.81 -0.96 9.26
C ALA A 896 46.24 -1.55 9.40
N LEU A 897 47.10 -1.39 8.37
CA LEU A 897 48.49 -1.88 8.38
C LEU A 897 49.54 -0.79 8.62
N ALA A 898 49.11 0.43 8.93
CA ALA A 898 50.01 1.55 9.23
C ALA A 898 49.61 2.22 10.55
N SER A 899 49.78 1.53 11.68
CA SER A 899 50.11 2.13 12.99
C SER A 899 50.15 1.03 14.05
N GLY A 900 51.35 0.53 14.33
CA GLY A 900 51.60 -0.10 15.62
C GLY A 900 51.63 0.99 16.69
N GLN A 901 50.53 1.20 17.41
CA GLN A 901 50.46 1.82 18.73
C GLN A 901 49.06 1.59 19.34
N GLY A 902 49.01 1.41 20.66
CA GLY A 902 47.94 0.75 21.41
C GLY A 902 46.53 1.40 21.38
N PRO A 903 45.56 0.77 22.07
CA PRO A 903 44.15 1.07 21.88
C PRO A 903 43.75 2.31 22.69
N ASP A 904 43.60 3.45 22.02
CA ASP A 904 42.86 4.57 22.61
C ASP A 904 41.38 4.50 22.23
N ARG A 905 40.54 4.53 23.27
CA ARG A 905 39.08 4.45 23.21
C ARG A 905 38.53 5.82 22.83
N SER A 906 38.29 6.10 21.54
CA SER A 906 37.26 7.09 21.19
C SER A 906 36.61 6.86 19.82
N ARG A 907 35.28 6.70 19.87
CA ARG A 907 34.25 6.88 18.84
C ARG A 907 34.73 7.01 17.38
N ASN A 908 34.66 5.90 16.64
CA ASN A 908 34.50 5.90 15.18
C ASN A 908 33.15 6.55 14.79
N ARG A 909 33.10 7.87 14.74
CA ARG A 909 32.11 8.60 13.92
C ARG A 909 32.84 9.03 12.66
N LYS A 910 32.51 8.42 11.53
CA LYS A 910 32.82 9.01 10.22
C LYS A 910 32.31 10.45 10.24
N LEU A 911 33.20 11.40 9.97
CA LEU A 911 32.82 12.78 9.76
C LEU A 911 31.86 12.81 8.55
N PRO A 912 30.75 13.58 8.62
CA PRO A 912 29.89 13.77 7.47
C PRO A 912 30.65 14.48 6.33
N PRO A 913 30.19 14.36 5.08
CA PRO A 913 30.83 15.04 3.95
C PRO A 913 30.91 16.55 4.18
N PRO A 914 31.90 17.24 3.56
CA PRO A 914 32.04 18.69 3.65
C PRO A 914 30.73 19.39 3.28
N SER A 915 30.47 20.52 3.93
CA SER A 915 29.31 21.33 3.60
C SER A 915 29.38 21.83 2.16
N SER A 916 28.28 21.71 1.42
CA SER A 916 28.08 22.36 0.13
C SER A 916 27.34 23.69 0.31
N ASP A 917 27.06 24.38 -0.80
CA ASP A 917 26.18 25.55 -0.82
C ASP A 917 24.71 25.17 -0.50
N THR A 918 24.35 23.90 -0.72
CA THR A 918 23.00 23.35 -0.54
C THR A 918 22.80 22.53 0.74
N LYS A 919 23.89 22.15 1.43
CA LYS A 919 23.82 21.28 2.62
C LYS A 919 24.95 21.60 3.60
N LYS A 920 24.60 22.09 4.79
CA LYS A 920 25.56 22.25 5.89
C LYS A 920 25.47 21.07 6.83
N TRP A 921 26.56 20.33 7.02
CA TRP A 921 26.55 19.04 7.73
C TRP A 921 26.16 19.15 9.22
N TRP A 922 26.32 20.33 9.84
CA TRP A 922 25.93 20.59 11.22
C TRP A 922 24.45 20.95 11.39
N ILE A 923 23.69 21.07 10.30
CA ILE A 923 22.26 21.38 10.30
C ILE A 923 21.48 20.11 9.95
N GLY A 924 21.00 19.40 10.97
CA GLY A 924 20.08 18.27 10.77
C GLY A 924 18.78 18.72 10.09
N ASN A 925 18.29 17.90 9.15
CA ASN A 925 16.96 17.99 8.52
C ASN A 925 16.61 19.26 7.72
N GLY A 926 17.58 19.92 7.08
CA GLY A 926 17.28 20.87 5.99
C GLY A 926 16.44 22.09 6.37
N LYS A 927 16.46 22.52 7.64
CA LYS A 927 15.86 23.80 8.05
C LYS A 927 16.83 24.95 7.77
N GLN A 928 16.34 26.07 7.21
CA GLN A 928 17.12 27.31 7.10
C GLN A 928 17.45 27.88 8.49
N VAL A 929 18.65 28.46 8.63
CA VAL A 929 18.98 29.32 9.77
C VAL A 929 18.48 30.73 9.45
N LYS A 930 17.49 31.22 10.20
CA LYS A 930 17.29 32.67 10.34
C LYS A 930 18.21 33.13 11.46
N VAL A 931 19.29 33.81 11.13
CA VAL A 931 20.05 34.57 12.12
C VAL A 931 19.30 35.88 12.33
N LEU A 932 18.66 36.02 13.49
CA LEU A 932 18.15 37.32 13.95
C LEU A 932 19.35 38.12 14.44
N LEU A 933 19.77 39.10 13.65
CA LEU A 933 20.78 40.07 14.04
C LEU A 933 20.06 41.24 14.72
N ASP A 934 20.47 41.59 15.94
CA ASP A 934 19.93 42.72 16.69
C ASP A 934 20.57 44.03 16.20
N VAL A 935 20.29 44.39 14.94
CA VAL A 935 20.90 45.52 14.24
C VAL A 935 19.85 46.20 13.39
N ASP A 936 19.76 47.53 13.46
CA ASP A 936 18.84 48.34 12.66
C ASP A 936 19.26 48.31 11.18
N ALA A 937 18.60 47.43 10.41
CA ALA A 937 18.86 47.23 8.98
C ALA A 937 18.61 48.48 8.12
N GLY A 938 17.91 49.50 8.65
CA GLY A 938 17.72 50.79 8.02
C GLY A 938 18.93 51.72 8.15
N LYS A 939 19.78 51.52 9.17
CA LYS A 939 20.96 52.37 9.45
C LYS A 939 22.29 51.71 9.12
N LEU A 940 22.36 50.38 9.25
CA LEU A 940 23.59 49.62 9.11
C LEU A 940 23.43 48.52 8.05
N MET A 941 24.50 48.24 7.32
CA MET A 941 24.63 47.08 6.43
C MET A 941 25.86 46.27 6.79
N LEU A 942 25.90 45.00 6.36
CA LEU A 942 27.11 44.19 6.41
C LEU A 942 28.22 44.90 5.61
N ASN A 943 29.41 45.00 6.19
CA ASN A 943 30.54 45.65 5.54
C ASN A 943 30.93 44.90 4.25
N PRO A 944 30.70 45.46 3.05
CA PRO A 944 31.00 44.78 1.80
C PRO A 944 32.50 44.58 1.57
N ASN A 945 33.35 45.32 2.30
CA ASN A 945 34.80 45.20 2.22
C ASN A 945 35.35 44.10 3.14
N ARG A 946 34.51 43.44 3.95
CA ARG A 946 34.91 42.34 4.83
C ARG A 946 34.84 41.00 4.08
N ASP A 947 35.89 40.18 4.21
CA ASP A 947 35.93 38.86 3.57
C ASP A 947 34.77 37.98 4.09
N PRO A 948 33.99 37.33 3.21
CA PRO A 948 32.86 36.49 3.60
C PRO A 948 33.27 35.22 4.36
N ASN A 949 34.56 34.86 4.36
CA ASN A 949 35.08 33.75 5.14
C ASN A 949 35.51 34.20 6.55
N PRO A 950 34.79 33.81 7.63
CA PRO A 950 35.06 34.27 9.00
C PRO A 950 36.33 33.67 9.62
N PHE A 951 37.04 32.77 8.92
CA PHE A 951 38.24 32.10 9.41
C PHE A 951 39.54 32.60 8.74
N LYS A 952 39.46 33.62 7.88
CA LYS A 952 40.66 34.30 7.39
C LYS A 952 41.15 35.30 8.44
N GLU A 953 42.34 35.07 8.97
CA GLU A 953 43.05 36.02 9.84
C GLU A 953 43.50 37.22 8.99
N GLY A 954 42.74 38.32 9.01
CA GLY A 954 43.12 39.52 8.26
C GLY A 954 42.02 40.56 8.05
N GLY A 955 41.17 40.84 9.02
CA GLY A 955 40.17 41.90 8.87
C GLY A 955 39.75 42.51 10.19
N ASP A 956 40.48 43.53 10.64
CA ASP A 956 40.07 44.46 11.72
C ASP A 956 38.88 45.36 11.30
N GLU A 957 38.29 45.10 10.13
CA GLU A 957 37.13 45.78 9.59
C GLU A 957 35.84 45.43 10.37
N PRO A 958 35.05 46.43 10.78
CA PRO A 958 33.82 46.19 11.53
C PRO A 958 32.83 45.35 10.71
N LEU A 959 32.10 44.47 11.40
CA LEU A 959 31.13 43.56 10.76
C LEU A 959 29.97 44.33 10.10
N PHE A 960 29.63 45.49 10.65
CA PHE A 960 28.60 46.40 10.13
C PHE A 960 29.17 47.79 9.88
N VAL A 961 28.72 48.43 8.81
CA VAL A 961 29.03 49.82 8.46
C VAL A 961 27.72 50.59 8.21
N PRO A 962 27.71 51.93 8.37
CA PRO A 962 26.57 52.75 7.99
C PRO A 962 26.17 52.50 6.54
N ARG A 963 24.86 52.41 6.27
CA ARG A 963 24.34 52.49 4.90
C ARG A 963 24.65 53.89 4.36
N VAL A 964 25.36 53.97 3.24
CA VAL A 964 25.59 55.21 2.49
C VAL A 964 24.37 55.51 1.62
#